data_AF-A0A2P6TNP6-F1
#
_entry.id   AF-A0A2P6TNP6-F1
#
_cell.length_a   1.000
_cell.length_b   1.000
_cell.length_c   1.000
_cell.angle_alpha   90.00
_cell.angle_beta   90.00
_cell.angle_gamma   90.00
#
_symmetry.space_group_name_H-M   'P 1'
#
loop_
_entity.id
_entity.type
_entity.pdbx_description
1 polymer ?
#
loop_
_entity_poly.entity_id
_entity_poly.type
_entity_poly.pdbx_seq_one_letter_code
_entity_poly.pdbx_strand_id
1 'polypeptide(L)'
;MAPTRRLVLLALCSRGALLLGLLASDAAFPDLDSSTRLAAALPCAAADAAPPTPPNAAPVPLLVWDTAYFSRIAKCGYETDKINAFFPLLPALMRAAAAIAGTLPGLRVLPPEAAHVAAGLALNVAAFAAAALCLHRLSTRVLGSARLADLAAIFFCFNPASVFYSAAYSETLFAAGTWAGLLLLPTHHWAGVAAFALAAAARSNGILAVWFPLHALLAAWRRRGGAAPPVRDTLRTALSCGIILAPYVAMQAQAYAAHCLGEGEDTPAWCHARLPSVYAFIQKAYWDVGFLRFYRDPARLPMVLMSVPVAWLSIAPPPLGLCGPMTSFFVVPSFAPVSLEQLPAEPDDVTIICRQEALITQELQDVREYNKDAEPLGVIAVQEEVESEPEELTDEELTEEEEEDEEDDQLTDEEGGSDIDEGDAAMASQVEAIKWVPGTKFLVDGFRFQHPNCRAYFLTHAHSDHTTGLSKSFNAGPIYCSPVTARVLRHDFGLRPDCLRVLELDETATIAGVEVTPMDANHCPGAAMFLFKVPPSSPGSKAQVILHTGDMRWQPWMAEHPALKGQQVDILILDTTYCTPRWSLPPQSEVVAAMAEHMAAAAAAEPATLFVVGSYHIGKERAYLGAAAALGWRVHCTPTKHRLLRLLGLPAEWLALLTEQPEEAQIHVLSMGEQLHEQALADRIEGTAWKRAVALKPTGWTWRQKGGLDVRDLGSVQLVGVPYSEHSSFPELRDCVRALRPRRIIPTVNAGDPASSRAQVDRFADLMDLSADRSRLSYYLLRSQQQAQQAQQAQQSRQAQQVALA
;
A
#
# COMPACT_ATOMS: atom_id res chain seq x y z
N MET A 1 1.15 -33.89 -32.86
CA MET A 1 1.95 -32.64 -32.74
C MET A 1 3.15 -32.93 -31.85
N ALA A 2 4.36 -32.54 -32.25
CA ALA A 2 5.56 -32.70 -31.43
C ALA A 2 5.41 -32.01 -30.06
N PRO A 3 6.01 -32.54 -28.97
CA PRO A 3 5.88 -31.99 -27.60
C PRO A 3 6.20 -30.49 -27.53
N THR A 4 7.27 -30.08 -28.20
CA THR A 4 7.70 -28.68 -28.35
C THR A 4 6.61 -27.77 -28.95
N ARG A 5 5.90 -28.26 -29.96
CA ARG A 5 4.85 -27.49 -30.64
C ARG A 5 3.62 -27.31 -29.76
N ARG A 6 3.29 -28.32 -28.94
CA ARG A 6 2.21 -28.23 -27.94
C ARG A 6 2.54 -27.20 -26.87
N LEU A 7 3.77 -27.18 -26.37
CA LEU A 7 4.20 -26.22 -25.37
C LEU A 7 4.18 -24.78 -25.89
N VAL A 8 4.72 -24.54 -27.10
CA VAL A 8 4.69 -23.20 -27.70
C VAL A 8 3.25 -22.75 -27.92
N LEU A 9 2.38 -23.64 -28.40
CA LEU A 9 0.96 -23.32 -28.56
C LEU A 9 0.31 -23.00 -27.21
N LEU A 10 0.59 -23.77 -26.16
CA LEU A 10 0.08 -23.51 -24.81
C LEU A 10 0.52 -22.14 -24.29
N ALA A 11 1.80 -21.81 -24.43
CA ALA A 11 2.34 -20.52 -24.04
C ALA A 11 1.62 -19.38 -24.80
N LEU A 12 1.51 -19.48 -26.13
CA LEU A 12 0.83 -18.48 -26.95
C LEU A 12 -0.66 -18.35 -26.61
N CYS A 13 -1.38 -19.46 -26.45
CA CYS A 13 -2.79 -19.46 -26.07
C CYS A 13 -3.01 -18.86 -24.68
N SER A 14 -2.16 -19.18 -23.71
CA SER A 14 -2.26 -18.61 -22.35
C SER A 14 -2.11 -17.09 -22.36
N ARG A 15 -1.15 -16.57 -23.15
CA ARG A 15 -0.95 -15.12 -23.29
C ARG A 15 -2.09 -14.45 -24.07
N GLY A 16 -2.56 -15.09 -25.14
CA GLY A 16 -3.68 -14.60 -25.93
C GLY A 16 -4.96 -14.49 -25.09
N ALA A 17 -5.29 -15.53 -24.32
CA ALA A 17 -6.44 -15.52 -23.42
C ALA A 17 -6.35 -14.41 -22.37
N LEU A 18 -5.18 -14.24 -21.74
CA LEU A 18 -4.99 -13.19 -20.74
C LEU A 18 -5.07 -11.78 -21.36
N LEU A 19 -4.43 -11.55 -22.50
CA LEU A 19 -4.50 -10.26 -23.18
C LEU A 19 -5.93 -9.91 -23.62
N LEU A 20 -6.70 -10.89 -24.09
CA LEU A 20 -8.12 -10.69 -24.39
C LEU A 20 -8.91 -10.36 -23.12
N GLY A 21 -8.63 -11.02 -22.00
CA GLY A 21 -9.23 -10.70 -20.71
C GLY A 21 -8.88 -9.29 -20.23
N LEU A 22 -7.62 -8.88 -20.36
CA LEU A 22 -7.16 -7.52 -20.00
C LEU A 22 -7.81 -6.45 -20.89
N LEU A 23 -7.92 -6.69 -22.20
CA LEU A 23 -8.60 -5.78 -23.11
C LEU A 23 -10.11 -5.71 -22.83
N ALA A 24 -10.75 -6.84 -22.47
CA ALA A 24 -12.14 -6.85 -22.07
C ALA A 24 -12.36 -6.11 -20.75
N SER A 25 -11.43 -6.25 -19.80
CA SER A 25 -11.44 -5.53 -18.52
C SER A 25 -11.29 -4.02 -18.72
N ASP A 26 -10.30 -3.58 -19.50
CA ASP A 26 -10.07 -2.16 -19.84
C ASP A 26 -11.26 -1.54 -20.59
N ALA A 27 -12.01 -2.34 -21.34
CA ALA A 27 -13.23 -1.90 -22.00
C ALA A 27 -14.46 -1.85 -21.07
N ALA A 28 -14.50 -2.70 -20.04
CA ALA A 28 -15.64 -2.83 -19.13
C ALA A 28 -15.54 -1.90 -17.91
N PHE A 29 -14.33 -1.58 -17.45
CA PHE A 29 -14.09 -0.80 -16.24
C PHE A 29 -13.25 0.45 -16.57
N PRO A 30 -13.66 1.65 -16.12
CA PRO A 30 -12.83 2.84 -16.27
C PRO A 30 -11.60 2.74 -15.36
N ASP A 31 -10.41 2.83 -15.96
CA ASP A 31 -9.15 2.78 -15.24
C ASP A 31 -9.03 3.87 -14.16
N LEU A 32 -8.67 3.48 -12.93
CA LEU A 32 -8.38 4.38 -11.82
C LEU A 32 -7.15 5.28 -12.06
N ASP A 33 -6.14 4.81 -12.81
CA ASP A 33 -4.89 5.56 -13.04
C ASP A 33 -4.88 6.30 -14.38
N SER A 34 -5.52 7.47 -14.39
CA SER A 34 -5.46 8.40 -15.53
C SER A 34 -4.12 9.16 -15.63
N SER A 35 -3.31 9.18 -14.57
CA SER A 35 -2.13 10.04 -14.47
C SER A 35 -0.98 9.57 -15.38
N THR A 36 -0.76 8.26 -15.47
CA THR A 36 0.24 7.64 -16.35
C THR A 36 -0.11 7.76 -17.82
N ARG A 37 -1.41 7.66 -18.17
CA ARG A 37 -1.93 7.90 -19.52
C ARG A 37 -1.72 9.36 -19.96
N LEU A 38 -2.05 10.32 -19.08
CA LEU A 38 -1.81 11.74 -19.32
C LEU A 38 -0.32 12.07 -19.48
N ALA A 39 0.55 11.46 -18.67
CA ALA A 39 1.99 11.65 -18.77
C ALA A 39 2.59 11.07 -20.06
N ALA A 40 2.07 9.96 -20.57
CA ALA A 40 2.52 9.38 -21.83
C ALA A 40 2.08 10.18 -23.07
N ALA A 41 0.93 10.86 -22.99
CA ALA A 41 0.38 11.69 -24.06
C ALA A 41 1.08 13.06 -24.24
N LEU A 42 1.94 13.47 -23.29
CA LEU A 42 2.68 14.73 -23.39
C LEU A 42 3.71 14.71 -24.54
N PRO A 43 3.96 15.86 -25.19
CA PRO A 43 5.01 15.98 -26.21
C PRO A 43 6.40 15.73 -25.62
N CYS A 44 7.31 15.17 -26.43
CA CYS A 44 8.71 14.99 -26.04
C CYS A 44 9.37 16.36 -25.86
N ALA A 45 10.24 16.49 -24.85
CA ALA A 45 10.90 17.73 -24.44
C ALA A 45 11.79 18.36 -25.54
N ALA A 46 12.16 17.60 -26.57
CA ALA A 46 13.05 18.02 -27.66
C ALA A 46 12.33 18.37 -28.99
N ALA A 47 10.99 18.41 -29.03
CA ALA A 47 10.26 18.77 -30.25
C ALA A 47 9.91 20.27 -30.25
N ASP A 48 10.48 21.01 -31.21
CA ASP A 48 10.11 22.39 -31.52
C ASP A 48 8.58 22.56 -31.65
N ALA A 49 8.05 23.51 -30.85
CA ALA A 49 6.86 24.33 -31.06
C ALA A 49 5.78 23.85 -32.06
N ALA A 50 5.24 22.64 -31.90
CA ALA A 50 3.94 22.29 -32.45
C ALA A 50 2.86 22.54 -31.37
N PRO A 51 1.73 23.18 -31.71
CA PRO A 51 0.67 23.41 -30.74
C PRO A 51 0.17 22.08 -30.18
N PRO A 52 -0.21 22.02 -28.88
CA PRO A 52 -0.78 20.82 -28.29
C PRO A 52 -2.01 20.42 -29.10
N THR A 53 -1.97 19.25 -29.73
CA THR A 53 -3.16 18.60 -30.26
C THR A 53 -4.15 18.35 -29.12
N PRO A 54 -5.45 18.56 -29.34
CA PRO A 54 -6.45 18.52 -28.26
C PRO A 54 -6.46 17.17 -27.52
N PRO A 55 -6.89 17.13 -26.25
CA PRO A 55 -6.88 15.96 -25.37
C PRO A 55 -7.87 14.83 -25.77
N ASN A 56 -8.37 14.84 -27.01
CA ASN A 56 -9.31 13.84 -27.53
C ASN A 56 -8.62 12.69 -28.28
N ALA A 57 -7.36 12.38 -27.97
CA ALA A 57 -6.78 11.13 -28.44
C ALA A 57 -7.50 9.98 -27.71
N ALA A 58 -8.07 9.04 -28.47
CA ALA A 58 -8.70 7.86 -27.89
C ALA A 58 -7.71 7.18 -26.93
N PRO A 59 -8.17 6.70 -25.75
CA PRO A 59 -7.30 6.00 -24.81
C PRO A 59 -6.62 4.84 -25.53
N VAL A 60 -5.29 4.73 -25.38
CA VAL A 60 -4.53 3.60 -25.89
C VAL A 60 -4.67 2.45 -24.88
N PRO A 61 -5.35 1.34 -25.23
CA PRO A 61 -5.55 0.24 -24.30
C PRO A 61 -4.21 -0.30 -23.80
N LEU A 62 -4.16 -0.67 -22.53
CA LEU A 62 -2.97 -1.25 -21.87
C LEU A 62 -1.75 -0.30 -21.78
N LEU A 63 -1.91 1.00 -22.06
CA LEU A 63 -0.92 2.04 -21.73
C LEU A 63 -1.05 2.42 -20.24
N VAL A 64 -0.78 1.46 -19.36
CA VAL A 64 -0.88 1.59 -17.91
C VAL A 64 0.39 1.10 -17.24
N TRP A 65 0.59 1.50 -15.98
CA TRP A 65 1.75 1.09 -15.17
C TRP A 65 3.09 1.34 -15.88
N ASP A 66 4.04 0.39 -15.86
CA ASP A 66 5.38 0.57 -16.45
C ASP A 66 5.36 0.63 -17.99
N THR A 67 4.28 0.17 -18.63
CA THR A 67 4.13 0.28 -20.09
C THR A 67 4.21 1.74 -20.54
N ALA A 68 3.71 2.68 -19.73
CA ALA A 68 3.81 4.11 -20.00
C ALA A 68 5.27 4.58 -20.07
N TYR A 69 6.13 4.15 -19.14
CA TYR A 69 7.56 4.50 -19.14
C TYR A 69 8.30 3.86 -20.31
N PHE A 70 8.10 2.57 -20.58
CA PHE A 70 8.76 1.89 -21.71
C PHE A 70 8.32 2.48 -23.07
N SER A 71 7.03 2.79 -23.23
CA SER A 71 6.50 3.46 -24.42
C SER A 71 7.08 4.86 -24.59
N ARG A 72 7.16 5.64 -23.49
CA ARG A 72 7.77 6.98 -23.50
C ARG A 72 9.26 6.94 -23.84
N ILE A 73 10.03 5.99 -23.29
CA ILE A 73 11.45 5.82 -23.65
C ILE A 73 11.59 5.38 -25.10
N ALA A 74 10.70 4.51 -25.60
CA ALA A 74 10.70 4.10 -27.01
C ALA A 74 10.42 5.29 -27.95
N LYS A 75 9.53 6.21 -27.56
CA LYS A 75 9.15 7.42 -28.32
C LYS A 75 10.18 8.56 -28.19
N CYS A 76 10.48 8.99 -26.97
CA CYS A 76 11.23 10.20 -26.67
C CYS A 76 12.69 9.96 -26.24
N GLY A 77 13.06 8.72 -25.90
CA GLY A 77 14.36 8.42 -25.29
C GLY A 77 14.40 8.74 -23.79
N TYR A 78 15.61 8.81 -23.23
CA TYR A 78 15.84 9.08 -21.81
C TYR A 78 15.89 10.60 -21.55
N GLU A 79 14.72 11.22 -21.42
CA GLU A 79 14.56 12.67 -21.19
C GLU A 79 14.87 13.12 -19.75
N THR A 80 14.65 12.25 -18.76
CA THR A 80 14.87 12.55 -17.34
C THR A 80 15.75 11.48 -16.69
N ASP A 81 16.40 11.83 -15.60
CA ASP A 81 17.22 10.88 -14.84
C ASP A 81 16.34 9.75 -14.28
N LYS A 82 15.15 10.05 -13.74
CA LYS A 82 14.19 9.09 -13.14
C LYS A 82 13.89 7.87 -14.00
N ILE A 83 13.76 8.04 -15.32
CA ILE A 83 13.41 6.94 -16.22
C ILE A 83 14.58 6.01 -16.57
N ASN A 84 15.80 6.33 -16.12
CA ASN A 84 16.98 5.46 -16.27
C ASN A 84 16.91 4.20 -15.40
N ALA A 85 15.88 4.05 -14.57
CA ALA A 85 15.61 2.78 -13.89
C ALA A 85 15.04 1.70 -14.83
N PHE A 86 14.43 2.11 -15.94
CA PHE A 86 13.90 1.20 -16.96
C PHE A 86 14.98 0.93 -17.99
N PHE A 87 15.41 -0.33 -18.12
CA PHE A 87 16.59 -0.70 -18.90
C PHE A 87 16.33 -0.70 -20.42
N PRO A 88 17.38 -0.49 -21.25
CA PRO A 88 17.19 -0.06 -22.64
C PRO A 88 16.75 -1.15 -23.63
N LEU A 89 16.86 -2.45 -23.32
CA LEU A 89 16.59 -3.49 -24.32
C LEU A 89 15.14 -3.48 -24.81
N LEU A 90 14.16 -3.52 -23.90
CA LEU A 90 12.75 -3.54 -24.27
C LEU A 90 12.34 -2.28 -25.07
N PRO A 91 12.59 -1.05 -24.62
CA PRO A 91 12.17 0.14 -25.35
C PRO A 91 12.92 0.30 -26.68
N ALA A 92 14.17 -0.16 -26.79
CA ALA A 92 14.90 -0.20 -28.06
C ALA A 92 14.26 -1.18 -29.05
N LEU A 93 13.87 -2.37 -28.60
CA LEU A 93 13.15 -3.35 -29.41
C LEU A 93 11.76 -2.85 -29.81
N MET A 94 11.03 -2.20 -28.90
CA MET A 94 9.73 -1.58 -29.19
C MET A 94 9.86 -0.52 -30.28
N ARG A 95 10.85 0.37 -30.17
CA ARG A 95 11.14 1.41 -31.18
C ARG A 95 11.47 0.79 -32.54
N ALA A 96 12.34 -0.22 -32.57
CA ALA A 96 12.72 -0.90 -33.80
C ALA A 96 11.53 -1.64 -34.45
N ALA A 97 10.76 -2.37 -33.65
CA ALA A 97 9.59 -3.11 -34.12
C ALA A 97 8.47 -2.18 -34.61
N ALA A 98 8.21 -1.08 -33.91
CA ALA A 98 7.25 -0.05 -34.34
C ALA A 98 7.69 0.62 -35.65
N ALA A 99 8.98 0.94 -35.79
CA ALA A 99 9.53 1.49 -37.03
C ALA A 99 9.37 0.52 -38.22
N ILE A 100 9.61 -0.77 -38.02
CA ILE A 100 9.38 -1.81 -39.03
C ILE A 100 7.89 -1.92 -39.36
N ALA A 101 7.02 -1.97 -38.34
CA ALA A 101 5.57 -2.04 -38.54
C ALA A 101 5.03 -0.84 -39.35
N GLY A 102 5.58 0.35 -39.15
CA GLY A 102 5.24 1.55 -39.93
C GLY A 102 5.63 1.47 -41.43
N THR A 103 6.47 0.51 -41.83
CA THR A 103 6.75 0.24 -43.25
C THR A 103 5.69 -0.64 -43.91
N LEU A 104 4.85 -1.34 -43.13
CA LEU A 104 3.85 -2.28 -43.62
C LEU A 104 2.51 -1.57 -43.93
N PRO A 105 1.91 -1.75 -45.12
CA PRO A 105 0.72 -1.00 -45.55
C PRO A 105 -0.49 -1.09 -44.60
N GLY A 106 -0.68 -2.21 -43.90
CA GLY A 106 -1.82 -2.42 -43.00
C GLY A 106 -1.64 -1.90 -41.57
N LEU A 107 -0.42 -1.54 -41.17
CA LEU A 107 -0.09 -1.09 -39.80
C LEU A 107 0.32 0.39 -39.72
N ARG A 108 0.37 1.08 -40.86
CA ARG A 108 0.68 2.51 -40.99
C ARG A 108 -0.31 3.47 -40.32
N VAL A 109 -1.48 2.99 -39.91
CA VAL A 109 -2.60 3.81 -39.44
C VAL A 109 -2.62 3.97 -37.90
N LEU A 110 -1.78 3.22 -37.18
CA LEU A 110 -1.73 3.30 -35.72
C LEU A 110 -1.05 4.60 -35.26
N PRO A 111 -1.60 5.31 -34.24
CA PRO A 111 -0.88 6.36 -33.55
C PRO A 111 0.48 5.86 -33.04
N PRO A 112 1.53 6.71 -33.01
CA PRO A 112 2.87 6.29 -32.59
C PRO A 112 2.89 5.58 -31.23
N GLU A 113 2.11 6.04 -30.26
CA GLU A 113 2.02 5.44 -28.92
C GLU A 113 1.39 4.04 -28.96
N ALA A 114 0.29 3.88 -29.70
CA ALA A 114 -0.35 2.57 -29.90
C ALA A 114 0.57 1.59 -30.64
N ALA A 115 1.38 2.08 -31.59
CA ALA A 115 2.37 1.25 -32.30
C ALA A 115 3.47 0.73 -31.36
N HIS A 116 3.98 1.56 -30.44
CA HIS A 116 4.96 1.12 -29.44
C HIS A 116 4.38 0.11 -28.45
N VAL A 117 3.16 0.34 -27.95
CA VAL A 117 2.48 -0.61 -27.04
C VAL A 117 2.24 -1.94 -27.73
N ALA A 118 1.68 -1.93 -28.94
CA ALA A 118 1.45 -3.15 -29.72
C ALA A 118 2.76 -3.92 -30.00
N ALA A 119 3.84 -3.19 -30.32
CA ALA A 119 5.16 -3.77 -30.47
C ALA A 119 5.66 -4.42 -29.16
N GLY A 120 5.50 -3.76 -28.02
CA GLY A 120 5.86 -4.30 -26.70
C GLY A 120 5.09 -5.57 -26.34
N LEU A 121 3.77 -5.59 -26.56
CA LEU A 121 2.93 -6.77 -26.33
C LEU A 121 3.36 -7.95 -27.23
N ALA A 122 3.57 -7.70 -28.53
CA ALA A 122 4.00 -8.74 -29.46
C ALA A 122 5.38 -9.31 -29.10
N LEU A 123 6.33 -8.44 -28.72
CA LEU A 123 7.65 -8.83 -28.25
C LEU A 123 7.55 -9.70 -26.99
N ASN A 124 6.68 -9.35 -26.05
CA ASN A 124 6.51 -10.13 -24.83
C ASN A 124 5.82 -11.47 -25.07
N VAL A 125 4.82 -11.56 -25.94
CA VAL A 125 4.23 -12.86 -26.30
C VAL A 125 5.28 -13.78 -26.93
N ALA A 126 6.11 -13.25 -27.84
CA ALA A 126 7.18 -14.00 -28.47
C ALA A 126 8.26 -14.42 -27.46
N ALA A 127 8.71 -13.48 -26.61
CA ALA A 127 9.68 -13.75 -25.56
C ALA A 127 9.15 -14.75 -24.54
N PHE A 128 7.84 -14.76 -24.26
CA PHE A 128 7.22 -15.67 -23.30
C PHE A 128 7.24 -17.10 -23.81
N ALA A 129 6.88 -17.30 -25.08
CA ALA A 129 6.99 -18.60 -25.72
C ALA A 129 8.44 -19.11 -25.75
N ALA A 130 9.40 -18.22 -26.02
CA ALA A 130 10.83 -18.55 -25.95
C ALA A 130 11.28 -18.91 -24.54
N ALA A 131 10.82 -18.16 -23.52
CA ALA A 131 11.10 -18.39 -22.11
C ALA A 131 10.53 -19.75 -21.66
N ALA A 132 9.27 -20.05 -21.96
CA ALA A 132 8.63 -21.33 -21.65
C ALA A 132 9.39 -22.51 -22.26
N LEU A 133 9.82 -22.38 -23.53
CA LEU A 133 10.63 -23.39 -24.19
C LEU A 133 12.01 -23.56 -23.55
N CYS A 134 12.68 -22.47 -23.20
CA CYS A 134 13.98 -22.51 -22.53
C CYS A 134 13.86 -23.14 -21.15
N LEU A 135 12.85 -22.76 -20.37
CA LEU A 135 12.56 -23.33 -19.05
C LEU A 135 12.30 -24.82 -19.13
N HIS A 136 11.48 -25.26 -20.08
CA HIS A 136 11.18 -26.68 -20.29
C HIS A 136 12.44 -27.49 -20.61
N ARG A 137 13.24 -27.01 -21.57
CA ARG A 137 14.49 -27.68 -21.96
C ARG A 137 15.52 -27.69 -20.84
N LEU A 138 15.63 -26.57 -20.11
CA LEU A 138 16.52 -26.46 -18.96
C LEU A 138 16.08 -27.41 -17.84
N SER A 139 14.79 -27.44 -17.52
CA SER A 139 14.22 -28.34 -16.50
C SER A 139 14.37 -29.80 -16.88
N THR A 140 14.19 -30.15 -18.15
CA THR A 140 14.42 -31.52 -18.65
C THR A 140 15.86 -31.95 -18.40
N ARG A 141 16.83 -31.06 -18.66
CA ARG A 141 18.24 -31.31 -18.40
C ARG A 141 18.53 -31.43 -16.91
N VAL A 142 18.10 -30.46 -16.11
CA VAL A 142 18.46 -30.35 -14.68
C VAL A 142 17.75 -31.39 -13.82
N LEU A 143 16.45 -31.62 -14.05
CA LEU A 143 15.62 -32.52 -13.24
C LEU A 143 15.64 -33.96 -13.75
N GLY A 144 16.10 -34.21 -14.98
CA GLY A 144 16.11 -35.53 -15.61
C GLY A 144 14.72 -36.16 -15.81
N SER A 145 13.65 -35.37 -15.72
CA SER A 145 12.26 -35.83 -15.80
C SER A 145 11.45 -34.96 -16.75
N ALA A 146 10.94 -35.58 -17.83
CA ALA A 146 10.07 -34.92 -18.78
C ALA A 146 8.76 -34.45 -18.12
N ARG A 147 8.19 -35.26 -17.21
CA ARG A 147 6.96 -34.92 -16.49
C ARG A 147 7.14 -33.69 -15.61
N LEU A 148 8.26 -33.58 -14.88
CA LEU A 148 8.53 -32.40 -14.04
C LEU A 148 8.82 -31.16 -14.89
N ALA A 149 9.50 -31.32 -16.03
CA ALA A 149 9.73 -30.23 -16.97
C ALA A 149 8.43 -29.71 -17.60
N ASP A 150 7.49 -30.61 -17.94
CA ASP A 150 6.17 -30.26 -18.43
C ASP A 150 5.37 -29.50 -17.36
N LEU A 151 5.37 -29.98 -16.11
CA LEU A 151 4.70 -29.29 -15.00
C LEU A 151 5.30 -27.89 -14.73
N ALA A 152 6.63 -27.77 -14.71
CA ALA A 152 7.29 -26.48 -14.54
C ALA A 152 6.90 -25.49 -15.65
N ALA A 153 6.83 -25.96 -16.90
CA ALA A 153 6.43 -25.13 -18.03
C ALA A 153 4.93 -24.76 -17.99
N ILE A 154 4.06 -25.67 -17.54
CA ILE A 154 2.63 -25.39 -17.33
C ILE A 154 2.42 -24.36 -16.23
N PHE A 155 3.07 -24.52 -15.06
CA PHE A 155 2.98 -23.54 -13.98
C PHE A 155 3.54 -22.19 -14.40
N PHE A 156 4.60 -22.15 -15.20
CA PHE A 156 5.05 -20.90 -15.80
C PHE A 156 4.01 -20.27 -16.72
N CYS A 157 3.31 -21.07 -17.54
CA CYS A 157 2.22 -20.59 -18.42
C CYS A 157 0.97 -20.10 -17.65
N PHE A 158 0.76 -20.57 -16.42
CA PHE A 158 -0.39 -20.21 -15.58
C PHE A 158 0.09 -19.87 -14.16
N ASN A 159 0.66 -18.67 -14.02
CA ASN A 159 1.13 -18.15 -12.73
C ASN A 159 0.38 -16.85 -12.36
N PRO A 160 0.20 -16.54 -11.06
CA PRO A 160 -0.52 -15.35 -10.62
C PRO A 160 0.12 -14.03 -11.08
N ALA A 161 1.44 -14.02 -11.32
CA ALA A 161 2.18 -12.87 -11.84
C ALA A 161 2.11 -12.74 -13.38
N SER A 162 1.18 -13.43 -14.06
CA SER A 162 1.12 -13.49 -15.53
C SER A 162 0.92 -12.13 -16.21
N VAL A 163 0.41 -11.12 -15.49
CA VAL A 163 0.27 -9.75 -15.99
C VAL A 163 1.61 -9.14 -16.39
N PHE A 164 2.65 -9.28 -15.54
CA PHE A 164 4.01 -8.80 -15.81
C PHE A 164 4.70 -9.53 -16.96
N TYR A 165 4.21 -10.73 -17.29
CA TYR A 165 4.69 -11.51 -18.41
C TYR A 165 3.96 -11.21 -19.74
N SER A 166 2.94 -10.35 -19.72
CA SER A 166 2.02 -10.15 -20.85
C SER A 166 1.87 -8.68 -21.24
N ALA A 167 1.76 -7.75 -20.27
CA ALA A 167 1.88 -6.31 -20.50
C ALA A 167 3.30 -5.98 -21.03
N ALA A 168 3.54 -4.78 -21.56
CA ALA A 168 4.82 -4.40 -22.17
C ALA A 168 5.91 -4.11 -21.11
N TYR A 169 6.34 -5.19 -20.44
CA TYR A 169 7.21 -5.26 -19.29
C TYR A 169 8.52 -6.03 -19.59
N SER A 170 9.58 -5.80 -18.83
CA SER A 170 10.93 -6.34 -19.11
C SER A 170 11.12 -7.81 -18.66
N GLU A 171 10.24 -8.31 -17.80
CA GLU A 171 10.29 -9.56 -17.06
C GLU A 171 10.42 -10.76 -18.00
N THR A 172 9.65 -10.77 -19.08
CA THR A 172 9.64 -11.87 -20.04
C THR A 172 10.94 -11.95 -20.83
N LEU A 173 11.46 -10.82 -21.29
CA LEU A 173 12.75 -10.74 -21.97
C LEU A 173 13.90 -11.15 -21.03
N PHE A 174 13.82 -10.71 -19.78
CA PHE A 174 14.78 -11.09 -18.74
C PHE A 174 14.76 -12.60 -18.47
N ALA A 175 13.59 -13.21 -18.30
CA ALA A 175 13.43 -14.64 -18.10
C ALA A 175 13.95 -15.45 -19.30
N ALA A 176 13.57 -15.05 -20.53
CA ALA A 176 14.04 -15.68 -21.76
C ALA A 176 15.57 -15.64 -21.87
N GLY A 177 16.19 -14.47 -21.67
CA GLY A 177 17.64 -14.30 -21.72
C GLY A 177 18.37 -15.09 -20.64
N THR A 178 17.83 -15.12 -19.42
CA THR A 178 18.43 -15.83 -18.28
C THR A 178 18.39 -17.35 -18.49
N TRP A 179 17.24 -17.92 -18.86
CA TRP A 179 17.12 -19.36 -19.08
C TRP A 179 17.82 -19.82 -20.36
N ALA A 180 17.82 -19.01 -21.42
CA ALA A 180 18.64 -19.27 -22.61
C ALA A 180 20.13 -19.25 -22.25
N GLY A 181 20.57 -18.28 -21.44
CA GLY A 181 21.94 -18.20 -20.91
C GLY A 181 22.33 -19.47 -20.19
N LEU A 182 21.53 -19.93 -19.24
CA LEU A 182 21.73 -21.18 -18.50
C LEU A 182 21.75 -22.42 -19.40
N LEU A 183 20.84 -22.49 -20.38
CA LEU A 183 20.73 -23.62 -21.30
C LEU A 183 21.92 -23.71 -22.26
N LEU A 184 22.42 -22.56 -22.73
CA LEU A 184 23.44 -22.48 -23.77
C LEU A 184 24.86 -22.43 -23.19
N LEU A 185 25.09 -21.84 -22.02
CA LEU A 185 26.43 -21.67 -21.44
C LEU A 185 27.30 -22.96 -21.46
N PRO A 186 26.77 -24.16 -21.14
CA PRO A 186 27.57 -25.39 -21.14
C PRO A 186 28.00 -25.89 -22.53
N THR A 187 27.22 -25.57 -23.58
CA THR A 187 27.39 -26.16 -24.94
C THR A 187 27.84 -25.13 -25.97
N HIS A 188 27.38 -23.90 -25.84
CA HIS A 188 27.60 -22.76 -26.73
C HIS A 188 27.94 -21.54 -25.88
N HIS A 189 29.11 -21.57 -25.24
CA HIS A 189 29.52 -20.60 -24.22
C HIS A 189 29.22 -19.14 -24.58
N TRP A 190 29.69 -18.68 -25.74
CA TRP A 190 29.51 -17.29 -26.15
C TRP A 190 28.05 -16.92 -26.44
N ALA A 191 27.24 -17.86 -26.93
CA ALA A 191 25.81 -17.65 -27.08
C ALA A 191 25.11 -17.56 -25.70
N GLY A 192 25.54 -18.36 -24.73
CA GLY A 192 25.06 -18.26 -23.35
C GLY A 192 25.43 -16.92 -22.69
N VAL A 193 26.68 -16.49 -22.86
CA VAL A 193 27.16 -15.17 -22.39
C VAL A 193 26.39 -14.03 -23.05
N ALA A 194 26.14 -14.11 -24.36
CA ALA A 194 25.32 -13.11 -25.07
C ALA A 194 23.87 -13.08 -24.56
N ALA A 195 23.26 -14.24 -24.28
CA ALA A 195 21.93 -14.31 -23.71
C ALA A 195 21.87 -13.70 -22.28
N PHE A 196 22.89 -13.90 -21.46
CA PHE A 196 23.00 -13.22 -20.16
C PHE A 196 23.22 -11.71 -20.30
N ALA A 197 23.99 -11.26 -21.29
CA ALA A 197 24.10 -9.83 -21.57
C ALA A 197 22.76 -9.23 -22.01
N LEU A 198 21.97 -9.94 -22.82
CA LEU A 198 20.60 -9.52 -23.15
C LEU A 198 19.71 -9.45 -21.89
N ALA A 199 19.83 -10.40 -20.96
CA ALA A 199 19.13 -10.33 -19.68
C ALA A 199 19.56 -9.09 -18.86
N ALA A 200 20.86 -8.79 -18.79
CA ALA A 200 21.38 -7.59 -18.14
C ALA A 200 21.00 -6.28 -18.85
N ALA A 201 20.72 -6.33 -20.16
CA ALA A 201 20.19 -5.21 -20.92
C ALA A 201 18.67 -5.04 -20.76
N ALA A 202 17.95 -6.09 -20.34
CA ALA A 202 16.53 -6.04 -20.00
C ALA A 202 16.28 -5.54 -18.58
N ARG A 203 17.14 -5.92 -17.63
CA ARG A 203 17.03 -5.55 -16.20
C ARG A 203 18.40 -5.51 -15.53
N SER A 204 18.54 -4.62 -14.54
CA SER A 204 19.72 -4.53 -13.67
C SER A 204 20.11 -5.88 -13.04
N ASN A 205 19.15 -6.68 -12.58
CA ASN A 205 19.39 -7.98 -11.94
C ASN A 205 20.17 -8.97 -12.82
N GLY A 206 20.21 -8.77 -14.14
CA GLY A 206 20.98 -9.62 -15.05
C GLY A 206 22.49 -9.57 -14.83
N ILE A 207 23.01 -8.53 -14.15
CA ILE A 207 24.43 -8.49 -13.77
C ILE A 207 24.83 -9.67 -12.86
N LEU A 208 23.89 -10.22 -12.09
CA LEU A 208 24.14 -11.37 -11.21
C LEU A 208 24.52 -12.64 -12.00
N ALA A 209 24.23 -12.69 -13.30
CA ALA A 209 24.63 -13.79 -14.16
C ALA A 209 26.16 -13.94 -14.30
N VAL A 210 26.96 -12.94 -13.89
CA VAL A 210 28.44 -13.08 -13.79
C VAL A 210 28.84 -14.22 -12.87
N TRP A 211 27.98 -14.61 -11.92
CA TRP A 211 28.26 -15.73 -11.02
C TRP A 211 28.40 -17.06 -11.76
N PHE A 212 27.70 -17.29 -12.87
CA PHE A 212 27.81 -18.55 -13.62
C PHE A 212 29.20 -18.80 -14.23
N PRO A 213 29.82 -17.87 -14.98
CA PRO A 213 31.20 -18.02 -15.43
C PRO A 213 32.21 -17.99 -14.26
N LEU A 214 31.99 -17.18 -13.21
CA LEU A 214 32.86 -17.16 -12.03
C LEU A 214 32.84 -18.50 -11.28
N HIS A 215 31.67 -19.11 -11.13
CA HIS A 215 31.51 -20.42 -10.52
C HIS A 215 32.27 -21.51 -11.30
N ALA A 216 32.26 -21.45 -12.63
CA ALA A 216 33.05 -22.38 -13.46
C ALA A 216 34.56 -22.25 -13.18
N LEU A 217 35.06 -21.02 -12.99
CA LEU A 217 36.45 -20.76 -12.60
C LEU A 217 36.76 -21.27 -11.18
N LEU A 218 35.86 -21.04 -10.22
CA LEU A 218 35.97 -21.53 -8.85
C LEU A 218 35.97 -23.07 -8.80
N ALA A 219 35.13 -23.72 -9.60
CA ALA A 219 35.11 -25.18 -9.73
C ALA A 219 36.42 -25.71 -10.34
N ALA A 220 36.99 -25.01 -11.33
CA ALA A 220 38.31 -25.35 -11.87
C ALA A 220 39.43 -25.21 -10.82
N TRP A 221 39.42 -24.15 -10.02
CA TRP A 221 40.35 -23.96 -8.90
C TRP A 221 40.24 -25.07 -7.84
N ARG A 222 39.01 -25.43 -7.43
CA ARG A 222 38.76 -26.52 -6.48
C ARG A 222 39.26 -27.87 -7.01
N ARG A 223 38.96 -28.20 -8.28
CA ARG A 223 39.43 -29.45 -8.93
C ARG A 223 40.96 -29.56 -9.00
N ARG A 224 41.66 -28.42 -8.98
CA ARG A 224 43.12 -28.35 -9.00
C ARG A 224 43.74 -28.27 -7.59
N GLY A 225 42.98 -28.59 -6.54
CA GLY A 225 43.47 -28.59 -5.17
C GLY A 225 43.92 -27.21 -4.68
N GLY A 226 43.29 -26.15 -5.17
CA GLY A 226 43.64 -24.77 -4.82
C GLY A 226 44.74 -24.14 -5.68
N ALA A 227 45.28 -24.86 -6.67
CA ALA A 227 46.21 -24.28 -7.64
C ALA A 227 45.48 -23.34 -8.61
N ALA A 228 46.19 -22.29 -9.06
CA ALA A 228 45.65 -21.31 -10.00
C ALA A 228 45.06 -21.99 -11.27
N PRO A 229 43.86 -21.57 -11.72
CA PRO A 229 43.31 -21.99 -13.00
C PRO A 229 44.21 -21.56 -14.17
N PRO A 230 44.12 -22.22 -15.34
CA PRO A 230 44.83 -21.79 -16.53
C PRO A 230 44.52 -20.33 -16.89
N VAL A 231 45.53 -19.56 -17.32
CA VAL A 231 45.38 -18.15 -17.72
C VAL A 231 44.28 -17.97 -18.76
N ARG A 232 44.17 -18.91 -19.71
CA ARG A 232 43.10 -18.92 -20.72
C ARG A 232 41.70 -18.92 -20.10
N ASP A 233 41.48 -19.73 -19.07
CA ASP A 233 40.17 -19.86 -18.42
C ASP A 233 39.85 -18.62 -17.58
N THR A 234 40.86 -18.04 -16.93
CA THR A 234 40.76 -16.75 -16.24
C THR A 234 40.41 -15.63 -17.20
N LEU A 235 41.10 -15.51 -18.34
CA LEU A 235 40.83 -14.49 -19.37
C LEU A 235 39.45 -14.68 -19.99
N ARG A 236 39.05 -15.92 -20.32
CA ARG A 236 37.72 -16.22 -20.83
C ARG A 236 36.64 -15.84 -19.82
N THR A 237 36.85 -16.11 -18.54
CA THR A 237 35.92 -15.75 -17.46
C THR A 237 35.82 -14.24 -17.32
N ALA A 238 36.95 -13.52 -17.31
CA ALA A 238 36.98 -12.07 -17.25
C ALA A 238 36.25 -11.43 -18.45
N LEU A 239 36.49 -11.93 -19.67
CA LEU A 239 35.78 -11.46 -20.87
C LEU A 239 34.28 -11.76 -20.79
N SER A 240 33.89 -12.93 -20.28
CA SER A 240 32.48 -13.28 -20.08
C SER A 240 31.79 -12.33 -19.10
N CYS A 241 32.44 -12.03 -17.97
CA CYS A 241 31.92 -11.07 -16.98
C CYS A 241 31.82 -9.67 -17.58
N GLY A 242 32.85 -9.24 -18.33
CA GLY A 242 32.86 -7.96 -19.01
C GLY A 242 31.69 -7.80 -19.98
N ILE A 243 31.41 -8.82 -20.81
CA ILE A 243 30.27 -8.81 -21.74
C ILE A 243 28.93 -8.76 -21.00
N ILE A 244 28.77 -9.50 -19.91
CA ILE A 244 27.53 -9.51 -19.12
C ILE A 244 27.30 -8.15 -18.44
N LEU A 245 28.36 -7.49 -17.95
CA LEU A 245 28.28 -6.19 -17.28
C LEU A 245 28.16 -5.01 -18.27
N ALA A 246 28.55 -5.19 -19.53
CA ALA A 246 28.63 -4.11 -20.51
C ALA A 246 27.31 -3.33 -20.68
N PRO A 247 26.11 -3.94 -20.75
CA PRO A 247 24.86 -3.20 -20.91
C PRO A 247 24.56 -2.27 -19.73
N TYR A 248 24.80 -2.74 -18.50
CA TYR A 248 24.62 -1.93 -17.29
C TYR A 248 25.60 -0.74 -17.28
N VAL A 249 26.88 -0.99 -17.59
CA VAL A 249 27.90 0.06 -17.66
C VAL A 249 27.59 1.07 -18.76
N ALA A 250 27.14 0.62 -19.93
CA ALA A 250 26.78 1.49 -21.04
C ALA A 250 25.60 2.41 -20.68
N MET A 251 24.57 1.87 -20.03
CA MET A 251 23.43 2.67 -19.55
C MET A 251 23.88 3.72 -18.53
N GLN A 252 24.70 3.35 -17.54
CA GLN A 252 25.22 4.28 -16.54
C GLN A 252 26.09 5.38 -17.17
N ALA A 253 26.95 5.01 -18.13
CA ALA A 253 27.81 5.96 -18.84
C ALA A 253 26.99 6.93 -19.71
N GLN A 254 25.94 6.44 -20.38
CA GLN A 254 25.03 7.28 -21.16
C GLN A 254 24.29 8.27 -20.26
N ALA A 255 23.76 7.83 -19.12
CA ALA A 255 23.08 8.70 -18.17
C ALA A 255 24.03 9.77 -17.61
N TYR A 256 25.26 9.39 -17.27
CA TYR A 256 26.29 10.32 -16.80
C TYR A 256 26.62 11.36 -17.87
N ALA A 257 26.79 10.94 -19.12
CA ALA A 257 27.04 11.85 -20.22
C ALA A 257 25.88 12.83 -20.47
N ALA A 258 24.63 12.36 -20.32
CA ALA A 258 23.44 13.17 -20.55
C ALA A 258 23.16 14.18 -19.43
N HIS A 259 23.42 13.82 -18.16
CA HIS A 259 22.98 14.60 -17.01
C HIS A 259 24.12 15.26 -16.21
N CYS A 260 25.36 14.76 -16.32
CA CYS A 260 26.49 15.23 -15.49
C CYS A 260 27.58 15.99 -16.28
N LEU A 261 27.59 15.93 -17.62
CA LEU A 261 28.60 16.60 -18.45
C LEU A 261 28.15 17.95 -19.06
N GLY A 262 26.95 18.45 -18.72
CA GLY A 262 26.43 19.73 -19.20
C GLY A 262 26.85 20.94 -18.36
N GLU A 263 26.96 22.12 -18.98
CA GLU A 263 27.35 23.39 -18.33
C GLU A 263 26.16 24.12 -17.65
N GLY A 264 25.42 23.45 -16.76
CA GLY A 264 24.32 24.06 -15.99
C GLY A 264 24.59 24.06 -14.49
N GLU A 265 24.12 25.09 -13.76
CA GLU A 265 24.27 25.22 -12.29
C GLU A 265 23.49 24.16 -11.48
N ASP A 266 22.57 23.41 -12.11
CA ASP A 266 21.72 22.41 -11.46
C ASP A 266 22.03 20.96 -11.93
N THR A 267 23.17 20.39 -11.51
CA THR A 267 23.45 18.97 -11.77
C THR A 267 22.89 18.06 -10.65
N PRO A 268 22.34 16.87 -10.98
CA PRO A 268 21.79 15.96 -9.97
C PRO A 268 22.83 15.51 -8.93
N ALA A 269 22.41 15.37 -7.67
CA ALA A 269 23.30 15.03 -6.54
C ALA A 269 24.16 13.76 -6.76
N TRP A 270 23.68 12.80 -7.55
CA TRP A 270 24.42 11.56 -7.86
C TRP A 270 25.63 11.76 -8.78
N CYS A 271 25.71 12.88 -9.51
CA CYS A 271 26.87 13.26 -10.30
C CYS A 271 28.11 13.53 -9.42
N HIS A 272 27.91 14.00 -8.18
CA HIS A 272 28.98 14.33 -7.23
C HIS A 272 29.33 13.19 -6.26
N ALA A 273 28.65 12.04 -6.35
CA ALA A 273 28.96 10.90 -5.51
C ALA A 273 30.35 10.31 -5.85
N ARG A 274 31.05 9.74 -4.86
CA ARG A 274 32.37 9.10 -5.05
C ARG A 274 32.37 8.02 -6.14
N LEU A 275 31.26 7.31 -6.27
CA LEU A 275 30.99 6.40 -7.38
C LEU A 275 29.62 6.76 -7.97
N PRO A 276 29.57 7.61 -9.03
CA PRO A 276 28.32 8.06 -9.61
C PRO A 276 27.47 6.89 -10.11
N SER A 277 26.20 6.86 -9.71
CA SER A 277 25.28 5.81 -10.12
C SER A 277 23.86 6.33 -10.14
N VAL A 278 23.33 6.60 -11.34
CA VAL A 278 21.94 7.02 -11.52
C VAL A 278 20.98 5.94 -11.02
N TYR A 279 21.28 4.66 -11.29
CA TYR A 279 20.43 3.56 -10.83
C TYR A 279 20.37 3.49 -9.30
N ALA A 280 21.51 3.50 -8.60
CA ALA A 280 21.52 3.43 -7.13
C ALA A 280 20.90 4.68 -6.49
N PHE A 281 21.08 5.85 -7.12
CA PHE A 281 20.40 7.07 -6.70
C PHE A 281 18.88 6.94 -6.83
N ILE A 282 18.36 6.47 -7.96
CA ILE A 282 16.90 6.30 -8.14
C ILE A 282 16.32 5.33 -7.12
N GLN A 283 16.97 4.16 -6.95
CA GLN A 283 16.59 3.16 -5.97
C GLN A 283 16.48 3.78 -4.56
N LYS A 284 17.47 4.59 -4.16
CA LYS A 284 17.49 5.22 -2.83
C LYS A 284 16.54 6.40 -2.69
N ALA A 285 16.52 7.31 -3.66
CA ALA A 285 15.87 8.63 -3.57
C ALA A 285 14.38 8.56 -3.88
N TYR A 286 13.93 7.65 -4.75
CA TYR A 286 12.54 7.56 -5.17
C TYR A 286 11.84 6.30 -4.68
N TRP A 287 12.56 5.22 -4.38
CA TRP A 287 11.96 3.90 -4.06
C TRP A 287 12.38 3.33 -2.69
N ASP A 288 13.13 4.08 -1.89
CA ASP A 288 13.68 3.67 -0.59
C ASP A 288 14.34 2.27 -0.59
N VAL A 289 14.93 1.88 -1.73
CA VAL A 289 15.65 0.61 -1.86
C VAL A 289 17.10 0.84 -1.45
N GLY A 290 17.50 0.17 -0.37
CA GLY A 290 18.87 0.16 0.16
C GLY A 290 19.24 -1.17 0.83
N PHE A 291 20.49 -1.34 1.23
CA PHE A 291 20.97 -2.58 1.84
C PHE A 291 20.13 -2.94 3.08
N LEU A 292 19.46 -4.08 3.02
CA LEU A 292 18.53 -4.61 4.00
C LEU A 292 17.32 -3.71 4.35
N ARG A 293 17.12 -2.56 3.71
CA ARG A 293 15.99 -1.65 4.01
C ARG A 293 14.64 -2.32 3.80
N PHE A 294 14.52 -3.09 2.72
CA PHE A 294 13.32 -3.88 2.42
C PHE A 294 12.94 -4.85 3.54
N TYR A 295 13.90 -5.35 4.32
CA TYR A 295 13.65 -6.31 5.42
C TYR A 295 13.51 -5.64 6.79
N ARG A 296 13.68 -4.31 6.87
CA ARG A 296 13.55 -3.55 8.13
C ARG A 296 12.12 -3.12 8.40
N ASP A 297 11.32 -3.07 7.35
CA ASP A 297 9.91 -2.69 7.36
C ASP A 297 9.04 -3.94 7.64
N PRO A 298 8.39 -4.05 8.81
CA PRO A 298 7.50 -5.15 9.13
C PRO A 298 6.30 -5.26 8.17
N ALA A 299 5.87 -4.17 7.52
CA ALA A 299 4.83 -4.15 6.48
C ALA A 299 5.14 -5.11 5.34
N ARG A 300 6.44 -5.26 5.06
CA ARG A 300 6.94 -6.09 3.97
C ARG A 300 7.15 -7.52 4.43
N LEU A 301 6.89 -7.85 5.70
CA LEU A 301 7.03 -9.19 6.25
C LEU A 301 6.14 -10.21 5.50
N PRO A 302 4.87 -9.95 5.14
CA PRO A 302 4.10 -10.85 4.29
C PRO A 302 4.78 -11.12 2.94
N MET A 303 5.36 -10.11 2.30
CA MET A 303 6.12 -10.27 1.05
C MET A 303 7.40 -11.10 1.26
N VAL A 304 8.10 -10.88 2.38
CA VAL A 304 9.28 -11.65 2.77
C VAL A 304 8.89 -13.10 3.05
N LEU A 305 7.83 -13.35 3.83
CA LEU A 305 7.29 -14.66 4.16
C LEU A 305 6.83 -15.40 2.91
N MET A 306 6.21 -14.72 1.94
CA MET A 306 5.85 -15.29 0.65
C MET A 306 7.09 -15.77 -0.13
N SER A 307 8.24 -15.12 0.05
CA SER A 307 9.51 -15.55 -0.54
C SER A 307 10.23 -16.65 0.25
N VAL A 308 9.89 -16.87 1.54
CA VAL A 308 10.57 -17.84 2.42
C VAL A 308 10.55 -19.26 1.87
N PRO A 309 9.45 -19.82 1.34
CA PRO A 309 9.47 -21.17 0.76
C PRO A 309 10.48 -21.30 -0.39
N VAL A 310 10.59 -20.27 -1.25
CA VAL A 310 11.51 -20.26 -2.39
C VAL A 310 12.96 -20.08 -1.91
N ALA A 311 13.19 -19.20 -0.94
CA ALA A 311 14.49 -19.00 -0.31
C ALA A 311 14.97 -20.26 0.41
N TRP A 312 14.08 -20.91 1.15
CA TRP A 312 14.32 -22.18 1.82
C TRP A 312 14.65 -23.28 0.81
N LEU A 313 13.87 -23.45 -0.26
CA LEU A 313 14.17 -24.41 -1.33
C LEU A 313 15.50 -24.14 -2.05
N SER A 314 15.93 -22.89 -2.09
CA SER A 314 17.20 -22.48 -2.73
C SER A 314 18.42 -22.74 -1.86
N ILE A 315 18.25 -22.87 -0.53
CA ILE A 315 19.33 -23.00 0.46
C ILE A 315 19.33 -24.38 1.13
N ALA A 316 18.15 -25.00 1.28
CA ALA A 316 17.99 -26.29 1.93
C ALA A 316 18.63 -27.40 1.09
N PRO A 317 19.39 -28.32 1.71
CA PRO A 317 19.84 -29.52 1.01
C PRO A 317 18.59 -30.29 0.54
N PRO A 318 18.56 -30.79 -0.71
CA PRO A 318 17.40 -31.50 -1.21
C PRO A 318 17.08 -32.67 -0.27
N PRO A 319 15.79 -32.93 0.03
CA PRO A 319 15.41 -34.05 0.89
C PRO A 319 16.00 -35.34 0.33
N LEU A 320 16.49 -36.20 1.24
CA LEU A 320 17.32 -37.40 1.05
C LEU A 320 16.79 -38.47 0.05
N GLY A 321 15.71 -38.20 -0.69
CA GLY A 321 15.19 -39.03 -1.79
C GLY A 321 15.40 -38.46 -3.20
N LEU A 322 15.91 -37.23 -3.35
CA LEU A 322 16.27 -36.61 -4.65
C LEU A 322 17.78 -36.68 -4.95
N CYS A 323 18.52 -37.54 -4.24
CA CYS A 323 19.91 -37.88 -4.54
C CYS A 323 20.02 -38.83 -5.75
N GLY A 324 19.51 -38.39 -6.91
CA GLY A 324 20.09 -38.65 -8.23
C GLY A 324 20.96 -37.45 -8.62
N PRO A 325 21.72 -37.45 -9.74
CA PRO A 325 22.94 -36.66 -9.91
C PRO A 325 22.71 -35.15 -10.16
N MET A 326 22.12 -34.41 -9.21
CA MET A 326 22.17 -32.93 -9.22
C MET A 326 23.57 -32.41 -8.91
N THR A 327 24.41 -33.19 -8.22
CA THR A 327 25.85 -32.90 -8.06
C THR A 327 26.62 -33.00 -9.38
N SER A 328 26.10 -33.70 -10.40
CA SER A 328 26.74 -33.80 -11.72
C SER A 328 26.36 -32.68 -12.68
N PHE A 329 25.36 -31.84 -12.38
CA PHE A 329 25.02 -30.68 -13.22
C PHE A 329 25.88 -29.44 -12.90
N PHE A 330 26.40 -29.35 -11.68
CA PHE A 330 27.33 -28.29 -11.26
C PHE A 330 28.81 -28.66 -11.42
N VAL A 331 29.10 -29.90 -11.83
CA VAL A 331 30.39 -30.31 -12.36
C VAL A 331 30.28 -30.28 -13.88
N VAL A 332 30.79 -29.23 -14.51
CA VAL A 332 31.05 -29.23 -15.96
C VAL A 332 31.87 -30.48 -16.28
N PRO A 333 31.34 -31.47 -17.02
CA PRO A 333 32.16 -32.60 -17.48
C PRO A 333 33.27 -32.00 -18.34
N SER A 334 34.49 -32.44 -18.06
CA SER A 334 35.72 -31.96 -18.68
C SER A 334 35.60 -31.65 -20.17
N PHE A 335 36.26 -30.57 -20.58
CA PHE A 335 36.71 -30.38 -21.96
C PHE A 335 37.59 -31.57 -22.36
N ALA A 336 36.99 -32.56 -23.00
CA ALA A 336 37.67 -33.51 -23.87
C ALA A 336 36.99 -33.42 -25.24
N PRO A 337 37.74 -33.38 -26.36
CA PRO A 337 37.13 -33.46 -27.67
C PRO A 337 36.59 -34.89 -27.84
N VAL A 338 35.28 -35.05 -27.85
CA VAL A 338 34.65 -36.31 -28.24
C VAL A 338 34.52 -36.30 -29.75
N SER A 339 35.23 -37.24 -30.39
CA SER A 339 35.18 -37.51 -31.81
C SER A 339 33.77 -37.82 -32.28
N LEU A 340 33.44 -37.32 -33.48
CA LEU A 340 32.30 -37.73 -34.28
C LEU A 340 32.46 -39.19 -34.69
N GLU A 341 31.89 -40.12 -33.94
CA GLU A 341 31.44 -41.44 -34.42
C GLU A 341 30.69 -42.15 -33.28
N GLN A 342 29.66 -42.93 -33.65
CA GLN A 342 28.82 -43.79 -32.80
C GLN A 342 27.47 -43.20 -32.35
N LEU A 343 26.53 -43.18 -33.29
CA LEU A 343 25.10 -43.43 -33.04
C LEU A 343 24.89 -44.95 -32.90
N PRO A 344 23.93 -45.40 -32.07
CA PRO A 344 23.12 -46.57 -32.42
C PRO A 344 21.64 -46.21 -32.58
N ALA A 345 21.00 -47.03 -33.41
CA ALA A 345 19.67 -46.89 -33.99
C ALA A 345 18.52 -47.10 -32.99
N GLU A 346 17.31 -46.69 -33.43
CA GLU A 346 16.03 -47.03 -32.82
C GLU A 346 15.82 -48.54 -32.64
N PRO A 347 14.88 -48.94 -31.76
CA PRO A 347 13.81 -49.79 -32.28
C PRO A 347 12.39 -49.49 -31.76
N ASP A 348 11.46 -49.97 -32.57
CA ASP A 348 10.00 -49.92 -32.56
C ASP A 348 9.29 -50.72 -31.45
N ASP A 349 8.00 -50.40 -31.27
CA ASP A 349 6.83 -51.22 -30.90
C ASP A 349 6.77 -51.96 -29.54
N VAL A 350 5.84 -51.66 -28.62
CA VAL A 350 4.36 -51.85 -28.58
C VAL A 350 3.92 -53.19 -27.95
N THR A 351 3.28 -53.08 -26.76
CA THR A 351 2.30 -53.98 -26.10
C THR A 351 2.78 -55.34 -25.51
N ILE A 352 2.23 -55.95 -24.43
CA ILE A 352 0.93 -55.88 -23.71
C ILE A 352 1.01 -56.61 -22.33
N ILE A 353 0.45 -55.98 -21.28
CA ILE A 353 -0.47 -56.45 -20.21
C ILE A 353 -0.05 -57.58 -19.22
N CYS A 354 -0.06 -57.32 -17.89
CA CYS A 354 -1.22 -57.53 -16.99
C CYS A 354 -0.94 -57.35 -15.47
N ARG A 355 -1.97 -56.84 -14.76
CA ARG A 355 -2.23 -56.72 -13.30
C ARG A 355 -1.55 -55.52 -12.59
N GLN A 356 -2.26 -54.56 -11.99
CA GLN A 356 -3.59 -54.57 -11.36
C GLN A 356 -4.24 -53.17 -11.42
N GLU A 357 -5.38 -53.10 -12.10
CA GLU A 357 -6.49 -52.18 -11.81
C GLU A 357 -7.21 -52.69 -10.56
N ALA A 358 -7.34 -51.84 -9.54
CA ALA A 358 -8.44 -51.83 -8.57
C ALA A 358 -8.35 -50.53 -7.77
N LEU A 359 -9.47 -49.80 -7.68
CA LEU A 359 -9.67 -48.48 -7.04
C LEU A 359 -9.27 -47.28 -7.92
N ILE A 360 -10.11 -46.95 -8.90
CA ILE A 360 -10.78 -45.64 -9.10
C ILE A 360 -11.63 -45.80 -10.39
N THR A 361 -12.61 -46.71 -10.32
CA THR A 361 -13.72 -46.78 -11.27
C THR A 361 -14.96 -47.23 -10.51
N GLN A 362 -15.34 -46.48 -9.48
CA GLN A 362 -16.62 -46.68 -8.78
C GLN A 362 -17.05 -45.40 -8.03
N GLU A 363 -16.92 -44.22 -8.65
CA GLU A 363 -17.52 -43.01 -8.07
C GLU A 363 -17.81 -41.89 -9.08
N LEU A 364 -17.77 -42.19 -10.39
CA LEU A 364 -18.15 -41.24 -11.45
C LEU A 364 -19.10 -41.84 -12.47
N GLN A 365 -20.00 -42.72 -12.01
CA GLN A 365 -21.15 -43.20 -12.79
C GLN A 365 -22.51 -43.11 -12.07
N ASP A 366 -22.59 -42.70 -10.80
CA ASP A 366 -23.86 -42.59 -10.07
C ASP A 366 -24.45 -41.17 -9.96
N VAL A 367 -23.80 -40.13 -10.48
CA VAL A 367 -24.36 -38.76 -10.42
C VAL A 367 -25.02 -38.33 -11.74
N ARG A 368 -24.90 -39.14 -12.81
CA ARG A 368 -25.48 -38.84 -14.13
C ARG A 368 -26.78 -39.58 -14.45
N GLU A 369 -27.35 -40.33 -13.51
CA GLU A 369 -28.57 -41.12 -13.75
C GLU A 369 -29.65 -41.02 -12.65
N TYR A 370 -29.70 -39.91 -11.87
CA TYR A 370 -30.79 -39.64 -10.91
C TYR A 370 -31.57 -38.34 -11.19
N ASN A 371 -31.75 -37.94 -12.45
CA ASN A 371 -32.74 -36.89 -12.77
C ASN A 371 -33.23 -36.99 -14.22
N LYS A 372 -33.80 -38.13 -14.57
CA LYS A 372 -34.40 -38.36 -15.90
C LYS A 372 -35.93 -38.50 -15.92
N ASP A 373 -36.62 -38.34 -14.80
CA ASP A 373 -38.09 -38.42 -14.78
C ASP A 373 -38.72 -37.39 -13.83
N ALA A 374 -38.86 -36.14 -14.30
CA ALA A 374 -39.95 -35.23 -13.90
C ALA A 374 -40.00 -34.00 -14.83
N GLU A 375 -40.99 -34.00 -15.71
CA GLU A 375 -41.47 -32.87 -16.54
C GLU A 375 -42.89 -32.49 -16.06
N PRO A 376 -43.49 -31.35 -16.44
CA PRO A 376 -43.76 -30.21 -15.57
C PRO A 376 -45.26 -29.82 -15.54
N LEU A 377 -45.64 -28.81 -14.74
CA LEU A 377 -46.58 -27.71 -15.07
C LEU A 377 -47.15 -27.03 -13.81
N GLY A 378 -47.08 -25.70 -13.78
CA GLY A 378 -48.15 -24.85 -13.24
C GLY A 378 -47.80 -23.92 -12.07
N VAL A 379 -47.12 -22.80 -12.36
CA VAL A 379 -47.25 -21.58 -11.54
C VAL A 379 -47.57 -20.40 -12.48
N ILE A 380 -48.73 -19.80 -12.25
CA ILE A 380 -49.20 -18.48 -12.70
C ILE A 380 -50.01 -17.96 -11.51
N ALA A 381 -49.96 -16.72 -11.04
CA ALA A 381 -49.11 -15.54 -11.17
C ALA A 381 -49.60 -14.57 -10.07
N VAL A 382 -48.76 -13.64 -9.61
CA VAL A 382 -49.21 -12.26 -9.34
C VAL A 382 -48.08 -11.32 -9.77
N GLN A 383 -48.46 -10.30 -10.54
CA GLN A 383 -47.64 -9.36 -11.30
C GLN A 383 -46.78 -8.43 -10.46
N GLU A 384 -45.61 -8.10 -11.01
CA GLU A 384 -44.90 -6.83 -10.82
C GLU A 384 -45.76 -5.66 -11.33
N GLU A 385 -45.79 -4.57 -10.58
CA GLU A 385 -45.73 -3.23 -11.18
C GLU A 385 -44.42 -2.57 -10.74
N VAL A 386 -43.80 -1.96 -11.73
CA VAL A 386 -42.45 -1.42 -11.83
C VAL A 386 -42.34 -0.10 -11.08
N GLU A 387 -41.32 0.08 -10.24
CA GLU A 387 -40.65 1.38 -10.10
C GLU A 387 -39.19 1.23 -9.64
N SER A 388 -38.32 1.97 -10.33
CA SER A 388 -36.85 1.91 -10.43
C SER A 388 -36.03 1.73 -9.14
N GLU A 389 -35.13 0.74 -9.14
CA GLU A 389 -34.04 0.61 -8.17
C GLU A 389 -32.77 1.39 -8.58
N PRO A 390 -32.04 1.98 -7.62
CA PRO A 390 -30.66 2.44 -7.77
C PRO A 390 -29.65 1.31 -7.53
N GLU A 391 -28.51 1.40 -8.22
CA GLU A 391 -27.38 0.45 -8.25
C GLU A 391 -26.88 -0.02 -6.87
N GLU A 392 -26.75 -1.34 -6.71
CA GLU A 392 -26.03 -2.02 -5.62
C GLU A 392 -24.51 -1.98 -5.86
N LEU A 393 -23.74 -1.63 -4.81
CA LEU A 393 -22.28 -1.70 -4.75
C LEU A 393 -21.85 -2.88 -3.87
N THR A 394 -20.85 -3.61 -4.33
CA THR A 394 -20.35 -4.89 -3.79
C THR A 394 -19.40 -4.71 -2.60
N ASP A 395 -19.40 -5.69 -1.69
CA ASP A 395 -18.71 -5.78 -0.39
C ASP A 395 -17.17 -5.59 -0.36
N GLU A 396 -16.49 -5.42 -1.50
CA GLU A 396 -15.01 -5.37 -1.57
C GLU A 396 -14.41 -3.97 -1.28
N GLU A 397 -15.20 -2.89 -1.33
CA GLU A 397 -14.73 -1.53 -1.01
C GLU A 397 -14.56 -1.26 0.50
N LEU A 398 -14.93 -2.21 1.38
CA LEU A 398 -14.92 -2.03 2.84
C LEU A 398 -13.67 -2.57 3.55
N THR A 399 -12.86 -3.37 2.87
CA THR A 399 -11.69 -4.02 3.48
C THR A 399 -10.38 -3.27 3.27
N GLU A 400 -10.29 -2.35 2.32
CA GLU A 400 -9.04 -1.65 2.00
C GLU A 400 -8.83 -0.35 2.81
N GLU A 401 -9.87 0.23 3.43
CA GLU A 401 -9.74 1.47 4.23
C GLU A 401 -9.40 1.22 5.72
N GLU A 402 -9.22 -0.03 6.18
CA GLU A 402 -9.03 -0.36 7.61
C GLU A 402 -7.58 -0.63 8.04
N GLU A 403 -6.62 -0.74 7.11
CA GLU A 403 -5.23 -1.13 7.43
C GLU A 403 -4.20 0.03 7.37
N GLU A 404 -4.59 1.26 7.05
CA GLU A 404 -3.63 2.37 6.82
C GLU A 404 -3.11 3.08 8.10
N ASP A 405 -3.64 2.82 9.29
CA ASP A 405 -3.37 3.65 10.49
C ASP A 405 -2.33 3.08 11.50
N GLU A 406 -1.66 1.96 11.25
CA GLU A 406 -0.70 1.39 12.23
C GLU A 406 0.66 0.96 11.63
N GLU A 407 1.54 1.88 11.21
CA GLU A 407 2.96 1.53 11.01
C GLU A 407 3.97 2.51 11.61
N ASP A 408 4.50 2.08 12.75
CA ASP A 408 5.63 2.62 13.50
C ASP A 408 6.95 2.48 12.75
N ASP A 409 7.67 3.58 12.57
CA ASP A 409 8.99 3.60 11.93
C ASP A 409 10.02 4.12 12.93
N GLN A 410 11.03 3.29 13.24
CA GLN A 410 12.23 3.68 13.95
C GLN A 410 13.44 3.20 13.15
N LEU A 411 14.45 4.06 12.94
CA LEU A 411 15.85 3.64 12.85
C LEU A 411 16.82 4.82 13.05
N THR A 412 17.93 4.46 13.67
CA THR A 412 18.85 5.24 14.50
C THR A 412 20.07 5.82 13.77
N ASP A 413 20.64 6.84 14.40
CA ASP A 413 21.78 7.69 14.03
C ASP A 413 23.17 7.02 14.05
N GLU A 414 24.11 7.63 13.31
CA GLU A 414 25.51 7.82 13.75
C GLU A 414 26.05 9.20 13.33
N GLU A 415 27.00 9.69 14.12
CA GLU A 415 27.31 11.08 14.50
C GLU A 415 28.14 11.93 13.50
N GLY A 416 28.06 13.26 13.68
CA GLY A 416 29.10 14.21 13.24
C GLY A 416 28.63 15.67 13.29
N GLY A 417 28.97 16.39 14.36
CA GLY A 417 28.50 17.76 14.60
C GLY A 417 29.31 18.87 13.92
N SER A 418 28.69 20.06 13.83
CA SER A 418 29.27 21.39 14.15
C SER A 418 28.29 22.50 13.73
N ASP A 419 27.97 23.38 14.68
CA ASP A 419 27.50 24.79 14.59
C ASP A 419 26.93 25.35 13.27
N ILE A 420 25.62 25.65 13.21
CA ILE A 420 24.97 26.60 12.26
C ILE A 420 23.68 27.12 12.95
N ASP A 421 23.42 28.41 13.18
CA ASP A 421 23.11 29.58 12.31
C ASP A 421 21.79 29.45 11.50
N GLU A 422 21.07 30.55 11.31
CA GLU A 422 19.63 30.70 10.95
C GLU A 422 19.14 30.08 9.59
N GLY A 423 19.79 29.05 9.05
CA GLY A 423 19.49 28.41 7.76
C GLY A 423 18.73 27.07 7.77
N ASP A 424 18.48 26.44 8.91
CA ASP A 424 18.01 25.04 9.02
C ASP A 424 16.49 24.79 8.83
N ALA A 425 15.77 25.66 8.14
CA ALA A 425 14.43 25.32 7.63
C ALA A 425 14.48 24.40 6.38
N ALA A 426 15.67 23.98 5.95
CA ALA A 426 15.86 23.09 4.82
C ALA A 426 15.88 21.61 5.25
N MET A 427 14.81 20.90 4.85
CA MET A 427 14.64 19.43 4.80
C MET A 427 14.07 18.68 6.03
N ALA A 428 13.19 19.28 6.83
CA ALA A 428 12.17 18.48 7.54
C ALA A 428 11.10 18.01 6.55
N SER A 429 10.69 16.73 6.62
CA SER A 429 9.55 16.24 5.83
C SER A 429 8.28 17.02 6.22
N GLN A 430 7.29 17.14 5.31
CA GLN A 430 6.01 17.78 5.62
C GLN A 430 5.34 17.14 6.86
N VAL A 431 5.51 15.82 7.05
CA VAL A 431 4.99 15.05 8.18
C VAL A 431 5.68 15.42 9.50
N GLU A 432 6.99 15.64 9.49
CA GLU A 432 7.69 16.14 10.68
C GLU A 432 7.32 17.60 10.96
N ALA A 433 7.24 18.43 9.91
CA ALA A 433 6.99 19.86 10.05
C ALA A 433 5.66 20.19 10.76
N ILE A 434 4.63 19.36 10.57
CA ILE A 434 3.33 19.55 11.23
C ILE A 434 3.34 19.18 12.73
N LYS A 435 4.32 18.41 13.21
CA LYS A 435 4.46 18.01 14.62
C LYS A 435 5.13 19.07 15.49
N TRP A 436 5.83 20.03 14.87
CA TRP A 436 6.45 21.16 15.57
C TRP A 436 5.44 22.25 15.88
N VAL A 437 5.43 22.75 17.13
CA VAL A 437 4.64 23.91 17.51
C VAL A 437 5.34 25.20 17.06
N PRO A 438 4.77 25.98 16.12
CA PRO A 438 5.44 27.15 15.54
C PRO A 438 5.94 28.15 16.59
N GLY A 439 7.16 28.66 16.39
CA GLY A 439 7.77 29.64 17.30
C GLY A 439 8.28 29.07 18.62
N THR A 440 8.25 27.74 18.79
CA THR A 440 8.75 27.06 19.99
C THR A 440 9.76 25.97 19.62
N LYS A 441 10.32 25.33 20.66
CA LYS A 441 11.12 24.10 20.54
C LYS A 441 10.32 22.90 21.07
N PHE A 442 9.01 22.90 20.85
CA PHE A 442 8.10 21.86 21.32
C PHE A 442 7.62 21.00 20.17
N LEU A 443 7.43 19.73 20.48
CA LEU A 443 7.02 18.72 19.53
C LEU A 443 5.84 17.96 20.12
N VAL A 444 4.76 17.84 19.36
CA VAL A 444 3.52 17.15 19.76
C VAL A 444 3.40 15.88 18.94
N ASP A 445 3.22 14.72 19.59
CA ASP A 445 2.94 13.41 18.95
C ASP A 445 3.93 13.01 17.85
N GLY A 446 5.20 13.36 18.00
CA GLY A 446 6.25 13.01 17.03
C GLY A 446 7.51 12.50 17.72
N PHE A 447 7.32 11.49 18.58
CA PHE A 447 8.41 10.81 19.30
C PHE A 447 9.37 10.07 18.38
N ARG A 448 8.97 9.85 17.13
CA ARG A 448 9.81 9.42 16.01
C ARG A 448 10.85 10.46 15.60
N PHE A 449 10.53 11.75 15.72
CA PHE A 449 11.37 12.87 15.28
C PHE A 449 12.16 13.45 16.47
N GLN A 450 13.00 12.61 17.08
CA GLN A 450 13.81 13.03 18.23
C GLN A 450 14.88 14.03 17.76
N HIS A 451 15.00 15.16 18.46
CA HIS A 451 15.89 16.23 18.01
C HIS A 451 16.59 16.89 19.22
N PRO A 452 17.93 17.10 19.19
CA PRO A 452 18.67 17.68 20.32
C PRO A 452 18.19 19.07 20.75
N ASN A 453 17.63 19.84 19.82
CA ASN A 453 17.05 21.15 20.11
C ASN A 453 15.62 21.10 20.69
N CYS A 454 14.96 19.95 20.72
CA CYS A 454 13.63 19.83 21.33
C CYS A 454 13.74 20.01 22.85
N ARG A 455 12.89 20.87 23.43
CA ARG A 455 12.89 21.17 24.87
C ARG A 455 11.78 20.47 25.64
N ALA A 456 10.71 20.10 24.96
CA ALA A 456 9.55 19.46 25.56
C ALA A 456 8.79 18.66 24.50
N TYR A 457 8.53 17.40 24.81
CA TYR A 457 7.66 16.55 24.01
C TYR A 457 6.26 16.56 24.64
N PHE A 458 5.23 16.66 23.83
CA PHE A 458 3.84 16.57 24.26
C PHE A 458 3.22 15.32 23.65
N LEU A 459 2.47 14.55 24.44
CA LEU A 459 1.61 13.49 23.94
C LEU A 459 0.15 13.86 24.19
N THR A 460 -0.64 13.98 23.13
CA THR A 460 -2.07 14.30 23.21
C THR A 460 -2.85 13.14 23.80
N HIS A 461 -2.59 11.91 23.36
CA HIS A 461 -3.26 10.70 23.82
C HIS A 461 -2.44 9.42 23.49
N ALA A 462 -2.84 8.28 24.05
CA ALA A 462 -2.08 7.02 23.93
C ALA A 462 -2.65 6.06 22.86
N HIS A 463 -2.77 6.54 21.63
CA HIS A 463 -2.93 5.68 20.44
C HIS A 463 -1.58 5.43 19.76
N SER A 464 -1.49 4.32 19.03
CA SER A 464 -0.27 3.74 18.49
C SER A 464 0.48 4.74 17.59
N ASP A 465 -0.22 5.28 16.60
CA ASP A 465 0.22 6.31 15.63
C ASP A 465 0.69 7.64 16.26
N HIS A 466 0.24 7.97 17.47
CA HIS A 466 0.73 9.13 18.25
C HIS A 466 1.90 8.80 19.17
N THR A 467 2.10 7.52 19.49
CA THR A 467 3.17 7.03 20.35
C THR A 467 4.38 6.48 19.58
N THR A 468 4.32 6.48 18.25
CA THR A 468 5.41 6.04 17.36
C THR A 468 6.76 6.65 17.76
N GLY A 469 7.71 5.78 18.08
CA GLY A 469 9.05 6.17 18.54
C GLY A 469 9.25 6.20 20.06
N LEU A 470 8.18 6.01 20.86
CA LEU A 470 8.28 5.82 22.30
C LEU A 470 8.77 4.41 22.66
N SER A 471 9.60 4.34 23.69
CA SER A 471 10.05 3.08 24.29
C SER A 471 10.42 3.29 25.76
N LYS A 472 10.55 2.21 26.52
CA LYS A 472 10.99 2.27 27.93
C LYS A 472 12.31 3.03 28.15
N SER A 473 13.14 3.13 27.11
CA SER A 473 14.46 3.77 27.12
C SER A 473 14.45 5.22 26.62
N PHE A 474 13.28 5.78 26.29
CA PHE A 474 13.18 7.16 25.79
C PHE A 474 13.89 8.15 26.74
N ASN A 475 14.81 8.92 26.17
CA ASN A 475 15.68 9.84 26.91
C ASN A 475 15.89 11.19 26.20
N ALA A 476 15.19 11.45 25.09
CA ALA A 476 15.35 12.68 24.31
C ALA A 476 14.80 13.94 25.02
N GLY A 477 13.91 13.78 26.01
CA GLY A 477 13.41 14.90 26.81
C GLY A 477 12.26 14.53 27.74
N PRO A 478 11.73 15.51 28.49
CA PRO A 478 10.51 15.33 29.28
C PRO A 478 9.28 15.23 28.36
N ILE A 479 8.38 14.30 28.69
CA ILE A 479 7.10 14.06 28.01
C ILE A 479 5.97 14.65 28.84
N TYR A 480 5.29 15.65 28.30
CA TYR A 480 4.14 16.32 28.89
C TYR A 480 2.85 15.70 28.37
N CYS A 481 1.95 15.28 29.27
CA CYS A 481 0.69 14.65 28.90
C CYS A 481 -0.33 14.72 30.05
N SER A 482 -1.57 14.34 29.76
CA SER A 482 -2.64 14.29 30.77
C SER A 482 -2.37 13.22 31.86
N PRO A 483 -3.06 13.29 33.01
CA PRO A 483 -2.86 12.32 34.09
C PRO A 483 -3.23 10.88 33.68
N VAL A 484 -4.25 10.72 32.83
CA VAL A 484 -4.67 9.41 32.32
C VAL A 484 -3.63 8.85 31.36
N THR A 485 -3.19 9.66 30.38
CA THR A 485 -2.15 9.28 29.41
C THR A 485 -0.86 8.88 30.11
N ALA A 486 -0.44 9.61 31.15
CA ALA A 486 0.74 9.25 31.93
C ALA A 486 0.61 7.88 32.64
N ARG A 487 -0.58 7.51 33.13
CA ARG A 487 -0.81 6.18 33.73
C ARG A 487 -0.74 5.08 32.69
N VAL A 488 -1.35 5.29 31.53
CA VAL A 488 -1.33 4.35 30.40
C VAL A 488 0.11 4.14 29.91
N LEU A 489 0.86 5.23 29.68
CA LEU A 489 2.27 5.17 29.28
C LEU A 489 3.16 4.40 30.26
N ARG A 490 2.95 4.56 31.57
CA ARG A 490 3.69 3.81 32.60
C ARG A 490 3.33 2.33 32.59
N HIS A 491 2.07 2.01 32.35
CA HIS A 491 1.59 0.63 32.30
C HIS A 491 2.09 -0.09 31.05
N ASP A 492 1.97 0.54 29.87
CA ASP A 492 2.22 -0.12 28.59
C ASP A 492 3.71 -0.09 28.19
N PHE A 493 4.37 1.06 28.36
CA PHE A 493 5.76 1.23 27.95
C PHE A 493 6.76 1.10 29.10
N GLY A 494 6.30 1.06 30.35
CA GLY A 494 7.20 1.02 31.51
C GLY A 494 8.09 2.26 31.65
N LEU A 495 7.63 3.42 31.16
CA LEU A 495 8.40 4.67 31.21
C LEU A 495 8.75 5.07 32.65
N ARG A 496 9.96 5.61 32.81
CA ARG A 496 10.43 6.07 34.11
C ARG A 496 9.64 7.30 34.58
N PRO A 497 9.29 7.41 35.88
CA PRO A 497 8.51 8.54 36.39
C PRO A 497 9.14 9.93 36.18
N ASP A 498 10.47 10.03 36.09
CA ASP A 498 11.20 11.28 35.87
C ASP A 498 11.12 11.81 34.43
N CYS A 499 10.80 10.93 33.48
CA CYS A 499 10.59 11.26 32.07
C CYS A 499 9.20 11.89 31.84
N LEU A 500 8.21 11.54 32.66
CA LEU A 500 6.83 12.00 32.51
C LEU A 500 6.56 13.26 33.33
N ARG A 501 5.90 14.24 32.70
CA ARG A 501 5.44 15.49 33.30
C ARG A 501 3.93 15.58 33.11
N VAL A 502 3.20 15.27 34.18
CA VAL A 502 1.74 15.34 34.16
C VAL A 502 1.29 16.79 34.15
N LEU A 503 0.39 17.12 33.23
CA LEU A 503 -0.33 18.39 33.19
C LEU A 503 -1.79 18.11 33.51
N GLU A 504 -2.30 18.69 34.60
CA GLU A 504 -3.71 18.61 34.95
C GLU A 504 -4.55 19.34 33.91
N LEU A 505 -5.68 18.74 33.53
CA LEU A 505 -6.60 19.36 32.57
C LEU A 505 -7.10 20.69 33.11
N ASP A 506 -7.27 21.66 32.21
CA ASP A 506 -7.77 23.01 32.46
C ASP A 506 -6.86 23.91 33.34
N GLU A 507 -5.69 23.41 33.77
CA GLU A 507 -4.68 24.17 34.51
C GLU A 507 -3.57 24.69 33.59
N THR A 508 -3.29 26.00 33.63
CA THR A 508 -2.19 26.59 32.86
C THR A 508 -0.84 26.36 33.54
N ALA A 509 0.10 25.76 32.81
CA ALA A 509 1.49 25.61 33.21
C ALA A 509 2.43 26.45 32.33
N THR A 510 3.57 26.89 32.88
CA THR A 510 4.62 27.54 32.09
C THR A 510 5.75 26.56 31.82
N ILE A 511 5.99 26.23 30.55
CA ILE A 511 7.03 25.30 30.10
C ILE A 511 7.98 26.09 29.23
N ALA A 512 9.26 26.15 29.60
CA ALA A 512 10.30 26.88 28.85
C ALA A 512 9.92 28.31 28.40
N GLY A 513 9.12 29.03 29.20
CA GLY A 513 8.66 30.39 28.92
C GLY A 513 7.39 30.52 28.08
N VAL A 514 6.76 29.40 27.71
CA VAL A 514 5.47 29.34 26.99
C VAL A 514 4.38 28.90 27.97
N GLU A 515 3.24 29.58 27.98
CA GLU A 515 2.07 29.10 28.74
C GLU A 515 1.37 28.00 27.94
N VAL A 516 1.07 26.88 28.61
CA VAL A 516 0.40 25.72 28.03
C VAL A 516 -0.80 25.37 28.90
N THR A 517 -1.97 25.25 28.28
CA THR A 517 -3.21 24.79 28.95
C THR A 517 -3.73 23.56 28.23
N PRO A 518 -3.65 22.36 28.83
CA PRO A 518 -4.31 21.18 28.30
C PRO A 518 -5.82 21.25 28.53
N MET A 519 -6.62 20.76 27.59
CA MET A 519 -8.08 20.73 27.66
C MET A 519 -8.58 19.39 27.13
N ASP A 520 -9.71 18.90 27.61
CA ASP A 520 -10.28 17.64 27.14
C ASP A 520 -10.59 17.67 25.63
N ALA A 521 -10.14 16.66 24.88
CA ALA A 521 -10.32 16.57 23.42
C ALA A 521 -11.60 15.82 22.99
N ASN A 522 -12.36 15.25 23.94
CA ASN A 522 -13.54 14.41 23.69
C ASN A 522 -13.30 13.29 22.66
N HIS A 523 -12.09 12.74 22.64
CA HIS A 523 -11.69 11.66 21.75
C HIS A 523 -11.70 10.31 22.50
N CYS A 524 -10.56 9.88 23.05
CA CYS A 524 -10.44 8.72 23.92
C CYS A 524 -10.08 9.15 25.37
N PRO A 525 -10.21 8.27 26.39
CA PRO A 525 -9.88 8.63 27.77
C PRO A 525 -8.45 9.16 27.93
N GLY A 526 -8.32 10.39 28.40
CA GLY A 526 -7.03 11.06 28.59
C GLY A 526 -6.56 11.91 27.41
N ALA A 527 -7.30 11.92 26.29
CA ALA A 527 -6.96 12.76 25.15
C ALA A 527 -7.10 14.24 25.48
N ALA A 528 -6.07 15.02 25.12
CA ALA A 528 -6.01 16.45 25.39
C ALA A 528 -5.65 17.27 24.16
N MET A 529 -6.37 18.38 23.98
CA MET A 529 -5.92 19.52 23.19
C MET A 529 -4.92 20.34 24.00
N PHE A 530 -3.98 21.02 23.34
CA PHE A 530 -3.04 21.93 23.99
C PHE A 530 -3.16 23.35 23.42
N LEU A 531 -3.46 24.31 24.29
CA LEU A 531 -3.38 25.73 23.97
C LEU A 531 -2.02 26.28 24.40
N PHE A 532 -1.21 26.70 23.42
CA PHE A 532 0.07 27.34 23.62
C PHE A 532 -0.06 28.86 23.45
N LYS A 533 0.38 29.64 24.44
CA LYS A 533 0.57 31.10 24.30
C LYS A 533 2.06 31.39 24.26
N VAL A 534 2.55 31.57 23.04
CA VAL A 534 3.97 31.80 22.74
C VAL A 534 4.27 33.29 22.91
N PRO A 535 5.29 33.65 23.72
CA PRO A 535 5.64 35.05 23.94
C PRO A 535 6.13 35.72 22.63
N PRO A 536 6.08 37.06 22.55
CA PRO A 536 6.58 37.81 21.40
C PRO A 536 8.04 37.47 21.09
N SER A 537 8.33 37.16 19.83
CA SER A 537 9.70 36.89 19.36
C SER A 537 10.56 38.16 19.20
N SER A 538 9.94 39.33 19.08
CA SER A 538 10.62 40.61 18.86
C SER A 538 9.92 41.75 19.60
N PRO A 539 10.62 42.84 19.98
CA PRO A 539 10.01 44.01 20.58
C PRO A 539 8.93 44.60 19.68
N GLY A 540 7.68 44.67 20.18
CA GLY A 540 6.53 45.21 19.44
C GLY A 540 5.66 44.18 18.71
N SER A 541 6.03 42.89 18.67
CA SER A 541 5.11 41.83 18.22
C SER A 541 4.17 41.40 19.35
N LYS A 542 3.02 40.82 18.99
CA LYS A 542 2.06 40.26 19.95
C LYS A 542 2.42 38.80 20.26
N ALA A 543 2.02 38.33 21.44
CA ALA A 543 2.06 36.90 21.74
C ALA A 543 1.20 36.13 20.72
N GLN A 544 1.66 34.96 20.32
CA GLN A 544 0.96 34.10 19.37
C GLN A 544 0.19 33.02 20.13
N VAL A 545 -1.08 32.85 19.80
CA VAL A 545 -1.93 31.82 20.41
C VAL A 545 -2.16 30.68 19.43
N ILE A 546 -1.73 29.48 19.82
CA ILE A 546 -1.74 28.28 18.99
C ILE A 546 -2.56 27.22 19.71
N LEU A 547 -3.59 26.68 19.06
CA LEU A 547 -4.33 25.53 19.56
C LEU A 547 -3.95 24.29 18.75
N HIS A 548 -3.44 23.26 19.41
CA HIS A 548 -3.24 21.94 18.82
C HIS A 548 -4.34 21.01 19.33
N THR A 549 -5.17 20.49 18.43
CA THR A 549 -6.32 19.67 18.82
C THR A 549 -5.92 18.26 19.27
N GLY A 550 -4.78 17.75 18.78
CA GLY A 550 -4.58 16.30 18.76
C GLY A 550 -5.69 15.68 17.93
N ASP A 551 -6.11 14.47 18.27
CA ASP A 551 -7.34 13.90 17.76
C ASP A 551 -8.52 14.32 18.63
N MET A 552 -9.62 14.73 17.99
CA MET A 552 -10.68 15.44 18.68
C MET A 552 -12.05 15.24 18.02
N ARG A 553 -13.07 15.06 18.87
CA ARG A 553 -14.47 15.25 18.49
C ARG A 553 -15.03 16.55 19.08
N TRP A 554 -15.04 17.60 18.27
CA TRP A 554 -15.47 18.94 18.65
C TRP A 554 -16.86 18.95 19.27
N GLN A 555 -17.02 19.78 20.30
CA GLN A 555 -18.29 20.09 20.92
C GLN A 555 -18.37 21.58 21.24
N PRO A 556 -19.56 22.21 21.16
CA PRO A 556 -19.69 23.66 21.38
C PRO A 556 -19.16 24.16 22.73
N TRP A 557 -19.24 23.35 23.78
CA TRP A 557 -18.74 23.71 25.11
C TRP A 557 -17.21 23.92 25.14
N MET A 558 -16.46 23.35 24.19
CA MET A 558 -15.01 23.53 24.12
C MET A 558 -14.62 24.97 23.82
N ALA A 559 -15.40 25.69 22.99
CA ALA A 559 -15.18 27.12 22.74
C ALA A 559 -15.45 28.01 23.96
N GLU A 560 -16.26 27.52 24.90
CA GLU A 560 -16.60 28.22 26.14
C GLU A 560 -15.55 28.03 27.23
N HIS A 561 -14.51 27.21 26.99
CA HIS A 561 -13.43 27.00 27.93
C HIS A 561 -12.78 28.35 28.31
N PRO A 562 -12.53 28.65 29.61
CA PRO A 562 -12.07 29.97 30.04
C PRO A 562 -10.80 30.48 29.36
N ALA A 563 -9.90 29.58 28.95
CA ALA A 563 -8.67 29.93 28.25
C ALA A 563 -8.86 30.23 26.74
N LEU A 564 -9.96 29.76 26.13
CA LEU A 564 -10.29 29.95 24.70
C LEU A 564 -11.37 31.01 24.49
N LYS A 565 -12.29 31.17 25.44
CA LYS A 565 -13.43 32.08 25.32
C LYS A 565 -12.98 33.52 25.11
N GLY A 566 -13.33 34.09 23.96
CA GLY A 566 -12.96 35.46 23.57
C GLY A 566 -11.48 35.64 23.19
N GLN A 567 -10.71 34.56 23.14
CA GLN A 567 -9.31 34.56 22.72
C GLN A 567 -9.24 34.40 21.20
N GLN A 568 -8.50 35.27 20.52
CA GLN A 568 -8.17 35.05 19.11
C GLN A 568 -7.15 33.92 19.02
N VAL A 569 -7.48 32.86 18.29
CA VAL A 569 -6.53 31.81 17.91
C VAL A 569 -5.79 32.26 16.64
N ASP A 570 -4.47 32.32 16.68
CA ASP A 570 -3.67 32.69 15.50
C ASP A 570 -3.44 31.48 14.60
N ILE A 571 -3.07 30.34 15.20
CA ILE A 571 -2.81 29.09 14.48
C ILE A 571 -3.63 27.96 15.11
N LEU A 572 -4.42 27.28 14.29
CA LEU A 572 -5.14 26.07 14.67
C LEU A 572 -4.48 24.87 13.97
N ILE A 573 -3.85 24.00 14.74
CA ILE A 573 -3.35 22.70 14.28
C ILE A 573 -4.49 21.70 14.50
N LEU A 574 -5.10 21.23 13.41
CA LEU A 574 -6.46 20.68 13.39
C LEU A 574 -6.47 19.21 12.95
N ASP A 575 -7.14 18.36 13.75
CA ASP A 575 -7.62 17.02 13.35
C ASP A 575 -8.51 17.16 12.11
N THR A 576 -8.09 16.53 11.03
CA THR A 576 -8.81 16.57 9.75
C THR A 576 -9.23 15.20 9.22
N THR A 577 -9.37 14.20 10.10
CA THR A 577 -9.76 12.82 9.74
C THR A 577 -10.99 12.80 8.83
N TYR A 578 -12.08 13.46 9.23
CA TYR A 578 -13.33 13.53 8.45
C TYR A 578 -13.57 14.88 7.77
N CYS A 579 -12.52 15.47 7.18
CA CYS A 579 -12.56 16.82 6.59
C CYS A 579 -13.36 16.93 5.26
N THR A 580 -14.30 16.03 4.94
CA THR A 580 -15.11 16.08 3.70
C THR A 580 -16.62 16.11 3.98
N PRO A 581 -17.44 16.81 3.16
CA PRO A 581 -18.88 16.95 3.39
C PRO A 581 -19.69 15.64 3.48
N ARG A 582 -19.16 14.51 2.99
CA ARG A 582 -19.83 13.21 3.09
C ARG A 582 -19.98 12.73 4.54
N TRP A 583 -19.08 13.16 5.43
CA TRP A 583 -19.01 12.71 6.81
C TRP A 583 -19.87 13.56 7.74
N SER A 584 -21.18 13.31 7.73
CA SER A 584 -22.15 13.91 8.65
C SER A 584 -22.54 12.91 9.74
N LEU A 585 -21.59 12.62 10.63
CA LEU A 585 -21.71 11.55 11.62
C LEU A 585 -22.73 11.90 12.72
N PRO A 586 -23.51 10.92 13.22
CA PRO A 586 -24.51 11.14 14.26
C PRO A 586 -23.88 11.38 15.64
N PRO A 587 -24.60 12.04 16.58
CA PRO A 587 -24.16 12.21 17.96
C PRO A 587 -23.87 10.86 18.64
N GLN A 588 -22.80 10.80 19.46
CA GLN A 588 -22.40 9.57 20.17
C GLN A 588 -23.56 8.97 20.99
N SER A 589 -24.38 9.81 21.63
CA SER A 589 -25.52 9.37 22.43
C SER A 589 -26.59 8.64 21.62
N GLU A 590 -26.88 9.11 20.40
CA GLU A 590 -27.86 8.48 19.52
C GLU A 590 -27.34 7.13 19.01
N VAL A 591 -26.05 7.05 18.70
CA VAL A 591 -25.42 5.80 18.27
C VAL A 591 -25.40 4.76 19.39
N VAL A 592 -25.08 5.18 20.63
CA VAL A 592 -25.11 4.29 21.80
C VAL A 592 -26.53 3.77 22.07
N ALA A 593 -27.54 4.64 21.95
CA ALA A 593 -28.93 4.23 22.11
C ALA A 593 -29.35 3.23 21.02
N ALA A 594 -29.07 3.53 19.74
CA ALA A 594 -29.36 2.62 18.64
C ALA A 594 -28.64 1.27 18.78
N MET A 595 -27.38 1.28 19.23
CA MET A 595 -26.62 0.08 19.53
C MET A 595 -27.29 -0.75 20.63
N ALA A 596 -27.71 -0.12 21.73
CA ALA A 596 -28.40 -0.80 22.83
C ALA A 596 -29.76 -1.37 22.40
N GLU A 597 -30.54 -0.61 21.63
CA GLU A 597 -31.83 -1.03 21.08
C GLU A 597 -31.67 -2.24 20.15
N HIS A 598 -30.67 -2.23 19.26
CA HIS A 598 -30.38 -3.34 18.38
C HIS A 598 -29.98 -4.60 19.16
N MET A 599 -29.13 -4.45 20.18
CA MET A 599 -28.72 -5.55 21.05
C MET A 599 -29.92 -6.14 21.82
N ALA A 600 -30.80 -5.29 22.36
CA ALA A 600 -32.01 -5.73 23.04
C ALA A 600 -32.95 -6.49 22.09
N ALA A 601 -33.15 -5.99 20.87
CA ALA A 601 -34.00 -6.64 19.87
C ALA A 601 -33.45 -8.00 19.44
N ALA A 602 -32.13 -8.09 19.19
CA ALA A 602 -31.47 -9.35 18.85
C ALA A 602 -31.58 -10.39 19.99
N ALA A 603 -31.38 -9.97 21.24
CA ALA A 603 -31.51 -10.85 22.40
C ALA A 603 -32.98 -11.26 22.67
N ALA A 604 -33.95 -10.42 22.32
CA ALA A 604 -35.37 -10.77 22.39
C ALA A 604 -35.74 -11.84 21.34
N ALA A 605 -35.13 -11.80 20.16
CA ALA A 605 -35.36 -12.77 19.09
C ALA A 605 -34.67 -14.13 19.38
N GLU A 606 -33.42 -14.11 19.86
CA GLU A 606 -32.70 -15.31 20.30
C GLU A 606 -31.95 -15.00 21.61
N PRO A 607 -32.46 -15.43 22.79
CA PRO A 607 -31.84 -15.15 24.08
C PRO A 607 -30.42 -15.72 24.23
N ALA A 608 -30.09 -16.79 23.51
CA ALA A 608 -28.73 -17.34 23.45
C ALA A 608 -27.89 -16.64 22.37
N THR A 609 -27.92 -15.31 22.34
CA THR A 609 -27.08 -14.47 21.47
C THR A 609 -25.87 -13.94 22.23
N LEU A 610 -24.68 -14.15 21.66
CA LEU A 610 -23.42 -13.57 22.08
C LEU A 610 -23.17 -12.26 21.31
N PHE A 611 -22.94 -11.15 22.01
CA PHE A 611 -22.55 -9.89 21.41
C PHE A 611 -21.04 -9.71 21.50
N VAL A 612 -20.39 -9.46 20.37
CA VAL A 612 -18.95 -9.25 20.29
C VAL A 612 -18.70 -7.83 19.85
N VAL A 613 -18.14 -6.99 20.71
CA VAL A 613 -17.92 -5.57 20.40
C VAL A 613 -16.43 -5.29 20.18
N GLY A 614 -16.11 -4.68 19.05
CA GLY A 614 -14.76 -4.22 18.76
C GLY A 614 -14.37 -3.00 19.60
N SER A 615 -13.13 -2.99 20.08
CA SER A 615 -12.49 -1.84 20.71
C SER A 615 -10.99 -1.89 20.40
N TYR A 616 -10.34 -0.72 20.34
CA TYR A 616 -8.89 -0.62 20.25
C TYR A 616 -8.23 -0.93 21.59
N HIS A 617 -6.93 -0.62 21.74
CA HIS A 617 -6.26 -0.68 23.05
C HIS A 617 -6.96 0.23 24.07
N ILE A 618 -7.14 1.52 23.77
CA ILE A 618 -8.02 2.46 24.46
C ILE A 618 -8.97 3.14 23.46
N GLY A 619 -10.14 3.58 23.89
CA GLY A 619 -11.15 4.18 23.03
C GLY A 619 -12.35 3.26 22.78
N LYS A 620 -13.48 3.87 22.44
CA LYS A 620 -14.80 3.24 22.30
C LYS A 620 -15.43 2.72 23.58
N GLU A 621 -14.82 2.93 24.77
CA GLU A 621 -15.39 2.55 26.07
C GLU A 621 -16.83 3.03 26.23
N ARG A 622 -17.08 4.29 25.84
CA ARG A 622 -18.40 4.92 25.89
C ARG A 622 -19.44 4.21 25.01
N ALA A 623 -19.02 3.53 23.95
CA ALA A 623 -19.92 2.78 23.08
C ALA A 623 -20.44 1.52 23.79
N TYR A 624 -19.53 0.60 24.14
CA TYR A 624 -19.92 -0.69 24.69
C TYR A 624 -20.34 -0.64 26.17
N LEU A 625 -19.71 0.20 27.00
CA LEU A 625 -20.14 0.38 28.39
C LEU A 625 -21.41 1.22 28.49
N GLY A 626 -21.61 2.17 27.58
CA GLY A 626 -22.86 2.93 27.48
C GLY A 626 -24.04 2.03 27.12
N ALA A 627 -23.89 1.18 26.11
CA ALA A 627 -24.91 0.20 25.73
C ALA A 627 -25.15 -0.84 26.85
N ALA A 628 -24.08 -1.37 27.44
CA ALA A 628 -24.19 -2.30 28.57
C ALA A 628 -24.91 -1.70 29.77
N ALA A 629 -24.60 -0.44 30.12
CA ALA A 629 -25.26 0.28 31.21
C ALA A 629 -26.75 0.51 30.94
N ALA A 630 -27.12 0.85 29.70
CA ALA A 630 -28.52 1.01 29.29
C ALA A 630 -29.32 -0.30 29.41
N LEU A 631 -28.67 -1.45 29.18
CA LEU A 631 -29.27 -2.78 29.23
C LEU A 631 -29.18 -3.44 30.62
N GLY A 632 -28.33 -2.92 31.51
CA GLY A 632 -27.99 -3.56 32.79
C GLY A 632 -27.20 -4.86 32.61
N TRP A 633 -26.45 -5.01 31.50
CA TRP A 633 -25.71 -6.22 31.16
C TRP A 633 -24.24 -6.10 31.58
N ARG A 634 -23.61 -7.24 31.89
CA ARG A 634 -22.18 -7.30 32.15
C ARG A 634 -21.39 -7.36 30.85
N VAL A 635 -20.13 -6.95 30.92
CA VAL A 635 -19.18 -6.93 29.80
C VAL A 635 -17.96 -7.76 30.16
N HIS A 636 -17.73 -8.83 29.42
CA HIS A 636 -16.52 -9.62 29.51
C HIS A 636 -15.37 -8.93 28.76
N CYS A 637 -14.21 -8.84 29.41
CA CYS A 637 -12.95 -8.49 28.78
C CYS A 637 -11.80 -9.32 29.38
N THR A 638 -10.68 -9.40 28.64
CA THR A 638 -9.51 -10.14 29.13
C THR A 638 -8.94 -9.49 30.40
N PRO A 639 -8.24 -10.23 31.28
CA PRO A 639 -7.60 -9.65 32.46
C PRO A 639 -6.65 -8.47 32.14
N THR A 640 -6.03 -8.49 30.95
CA THR A 640 -5.18 -7.39 30.46
C THR A 640 -6.01 -6.14 30.16
N LYS A 641 -7.09 -6.26 29.37
CA LYS A 641 -7.99 -5.14 29.09
C LYS A 641 -8.66 -4.64 30.39
N HIS A 642 -9.05 -5.54 31.29
CA HIS A 642 -9.63 -5.18 32.59
C HIS A 642 -8.69 -4.32 33.45
N ARG A 643 -7.39 -4.63 33.48
CA ARG A 643 -6.39 -3.80 34.17
C ARG A 643 -6.25 -2.43 33.53
N LEU A 644 -6.18 -2.38 32.21
CA LEU A 644 -6.09 -1.13 31.45
C LEU A 644 -7.30 -0.21 31.71
N LEU A 645 -8.53 -0.73 31.64
CA LEU A 645 -9.75 0.05 31.86
C LEU A 645 -9.81 0.72 33.23
N ARG A 646 -9.22 0.10 34.27
CA ARG A 646 -9.11 0.70 35.62
C ARG A 646 -8.16 1.90 35.66
N LEU A 647 -7.25 2.05 34.70
CA LEU A 647 -6.32 3.19 34.62
C LEU A 647 -6.96 4.42 33.98
N LEU A 648 -8.03 4.23 33.20
CA LEU A 648 -8.64 5.28 32.36
C LEU A 648 -9.48 6.28 33.14
N GLY A 649 -9.73 6.05 34.44
CA GLY A 649 -10.57 6.94 35.26
C GLY A 649 -12.06 6.87 34.88
N LEU A 650 -12.52 5.71 34.39
CA LEU A 650 -13.93 5.49 34.05
C LEU A 650 -14.82 5.56 35.29
N PRO A 651 -16.12 5.90 35.13
CA PRO A 651 -17.08 5.91 36.23
C PRO A 651 -17.16 4.56 36.95
N ALA A 652 -17.35 4.57 38.27
CA ALA A 652 -17.37 3.36 39.08
C ALA A 652 -18.50 2.41 38.68
N GLU A 653 -19.64 2.96 38.26
CA GLU A 653 -20.78 2.24 37.73
C GLU A 653 -20.44 1.47 36.44
N TRP A 654 -19.55 2.00 35.60
CA TRP A 654 -19.11 1.32 34.37
C TRP A 654 -18.11 0.21 34.69
N LEU A 655 -17.18 0.47 35.62
CA LEU A 655 -16.23 -0.54 36.08
C LEU A 655 -16.94 -1.73 36.76
N ALA A 656 -18.10 -1.50 37.38
CA ALA A 656 -18.90 -2.55 38.00
C ALA A 656 -19.56 -3.51 36.99
N LEU A 657 -19.71 -3.10 35.72
CA LEU A 657 -20.24 -3.97 34.66
C LEU A 657 -19.22 -4.98 34.15
N LEU A 658 -17.92 -4.74 34.40
CA LEU A 658 -16.85 -5.59 33.87
C LEU A 658 -16.79 -6.95 34.56
N THR A 659 -16.39 -7.98 33.81
CA THR A 659 -16.03 -9.30 34.32
C THR A 659 -14.88 -9.90 33.53
N GLU A 660 -14.04 -10.68 34.21
CA GLU A 660 -13.00 -11.50 33.56
C GLU A 660 -13.55 -12.89 33.16
N GLN A 661 -14.74 -13.27 33.63
CA GLN A 661 -15.37 -14.57 33.33
C GLN A 661 -16.31 -14.44 32.12
N PRO A 662 -16.05 -15.15 31.00
CA PRO A 662 -16.87 -15.03 29.79
C PRO A 662 -18.31 -15.51 30.00
N GLU A 663 -18.54 -16.51 30.85
CA GLU A 663 -19.88 -17.05 31.13
C GLU A 663 -20.79 -16.08 31.91
N GLU A 664 -20.24 -15.03 32.52
CA GLU A 664 -21.00 -14.05 33.30
C GLU A 664 -21.53 -12.87 32.46
N ALA A 665 -21.23 -12.82 31.16
CA ALA A 665 -21.57 -11.69 30.30
C ALA A 665 -22.05 -12.13 28.91
N GLN A 666 -23.04 -11.41 28.37
CA GLN A 666 -23.48 -11.56 26.97
C GLN A 666 -22.70 -10.66 26.02
N ILE A 667 -21.97 -9.67 26.55
CA ILE A 667 -21.18 -8.72 25.76
C ILE A 667 -19.71 -9.05 25.97
N HIS A 668 -18.99 -9.40 24.90
CA HIS A 668 -17.56 -9.69 24.92
C HIS A 668 -16.83 -8.62 24.13
N VAL A 669 -15.90 -7.92 24.76
CA VAL A 669 -15.08 -6.90 24.08
C VAL A 669 -13.80 -7.54 23.56
N LEU A 670 -13.55 -7.40 22.26
CA LEU A 670 -12.38 -7.91 21.56
C LEU A 670 -11.70 -6.79 20.76
N SER A 671 -10.52 -7.08 20.22
CA SER A 671 -9.84 -6.16 19.30
C SER A 671 -10.68 -5.94 18.03
N MET A 672 -10.64 -4.72 17.49
CA MET A 672 -11.40 -4.29 16.30
C MET A 672 -11.00 -5.04 15.00
N GLY A 673 -9.84 -5.72 14.96
CA GLY A 673 -9.28 -6.40 13.79
C GLY A 673 -9.84 -7.81 13.52
N GLU A 674 -8.95 -8.80 13.33
CA GLU A 674 -9.18 -10.19 12.84
C GLU A 674 -10.28 -11.02 13.55
N GLN A 675 -10.97 -10.50 14.56
CA GLN A 675 -11.94 -11.26 15.37
C GLN A 675 -13.41 -10.88 15.12
N LEU A 676 -13.68 -9.93 14.21
CA LEU A 676 -15.04 -9.42 13.93
C LEU A 676 -15.53 -9.78 12.51
N HIS A 677 -15.09 -10.91 11.97
CA HIS A 677 -15.58 -11.45 10.69
C HIS A 677 -16.42 -12.71 10.88
N GLU A 678 -17.13 -13.12 9.83
CA GLU A 678 -18.11 -14.23 9.86
C GLU A 678 -17.54 -15.51 10.47
N GLN A 679 -16.44 -16.03 9.92
CA GLN A 679 -15.83 -17.29 10.38
C GLN A 679 -15.39 -17.23 11.86
N ALA A 680 -14.76 -16.15 12.31
CA ALA A 680 -14.31 -16.03 13.71
C ALA A 680 -15.49 -16.06 14.70
N LEU A 681 -16.63 -15.49 14.32
CA LEU A 681 -17.84 -15.51 15.14
C LEU A 681 -18.51 -16.88 15.13
N ALA A 682 -18.54 -17.55 13.98
CA ALA A 682 -19.07 -18.91 13.86
C ALA A 682 -18.27 -19.88 14.74
N ASP A 683 -16.94 -19.85 14.66
CA ASP A 683 -16.03 -20.66 15.49
C ASP A 683 -16.24 -20.40 16.98
N ARG A 684 -16.60 -19.16 17.36
CA ARG A 684 -16.77 -18.77 18.75
C ARG A 684 -18.06 -19.28 19.40
N ILE A 685 -19.09 -19.54 18.59
CA ILE A 685 -20.35 -20.12 19.07
C ILE A 685 -20.40 -21.63 18.87
N GLU A 686 -19.57 -22.18 17.98
CA GLU A 686 -19.46 -23.62 17.74
C GLU A 686 -19.15 -24.39 19.03
N GLY A 687 -19.96 -25.42 19.33
CA GLY A 687 -19.79 -26.25 20.53
C GLY A 687 -20.07 -25.53 21.86
N THR A 688 -20.54 -24.29 21.83
CA THR A 688 -20.93 -23.53 23.03
C THR A 688 -22.45 -23.56 23.27
N ALA A 689 -22.89 -22.92 24.34
CA ALA A 689 -24.33 -22.72 24.60
C ALA A 689 -24.96 -21.58 23.76
N TRP A 690 -24.14 -20.78 23.07
CA TRP A 690 -24.61 -19.70 22.21
C TRP A 690 -25.13 -20.25 20.89
N LYS A 691 -26.27 -19.72 20.44
CA LYS A 691 -26.91 -20.10 19.18
C LYS A 691 -26.72 -19.06 18.07
N ARG A 692 -26.45 -17.82 18.47
CA ARG A 692 -26.23 -16.69 17.56
C ARG A 692 -25.08 -15.83 18.05
N ALA A 693 -24.32 -15.24 17.13
CA ALA A 693 -23.33 -14.22 17.40
C ALA A 693 -23.65 -12.93 16.65
N VAL A 694 -23.51 -11.78 17.32
CA VAL A 694 -23.66 -10.46 16.72
C VAL A 694 -22.37 -9.68 16.97
N ALA A 695 -21.61 -9.40 15.91
CA ALA A 695 -20.46 -8.49 16.00
C ALA A 695 -20.90 -7.05 15.82
N LEU A 696 -20.43 -6.16 16.69
CA LEU A 696 -20.63 -4.71 16.61
C LEU A 696 -19.29 -4.02 16.42
N LYS A 697 -19.18 -3.24 15.36
CA LYS A 697 -17.97 -2.48 14.98
C LYS A 697 -18.19 -0.98 15.18
N PRO A 698 -17.91 -0.42 16.38
CA PRO A 698 -18.11 0.98 16.68
C PRO A 698 -17.00 1.85 16.07
N THR A 699 -17.22 2.30 14.84
CA THR A 699 -16.30 3.17 14.11
C THR A 699 -17.04 4.15 13.19
N GLY A 700 -16.51 5.37 13.00
CA GLY A 700 -17.12 6.36 12.10
C GLY A 700 -17.18 5.90 10.64
N TRP A 701 -16.27 5.01 10.23
CA TRP A 701 -16.14 4.48 8.88
C TRP A 701 -17.35 3.65 8.42
N THR A 702 -18.16 3.11 9.33
CA THR A 702 -19.38 2.37 8.96
C THR A 702 -20.55 3.29 8.63
N TRP A 703 -20.34 4.61 8.58
CA TRP A 703 -21.39 5.57 8.25
C TRP A 703 -21.85 5.44 6.80
N ARG A 704 -23.18 5.41 6.62
CA ARG A 704 -23.85 5.41 5.31
C ARG A 704 -24.76 6.64 5.22
N GLN A 705 -24.94 7.18 4.02
CA GLN A 705 -25.81 8.36 3.79
C GLN A 705 -27.28 8.13 4.20
N LYS A 706 -27.75 6.87 4.16
CA LYS A 706 -29.10 6.49 4.62
C LYS A 706 -29.25 6.56 6.15
N GLY A 707 -28.16 6.69 6.90
CA GLY A 707 -28.13 6.70 8.36
C GLY A 707 -28.39 5.33 8.99
N GLY A 708 -28.30 5.27 10.33
CA GLY A 708 -28.54 4.05 11.10
C GLY A 708 -27.34 3.11 11.24
N LEU A 709 -27.60 1.89 11.70
CA LEU A 709 -26.62 0.81 11.79
C LEU A 709 -26.53 0.08 10.46
N ASP A 710 -25.32 -0.32 10.07
CA ASP A 710 -25.08 -1.13 8.86
C ASP A 710 -25.16 -2.62 9.22
N VAL A 711 -26.28 -3.28 8.91
CA VAL A 711 -26.57 -4.64 9.38
C VAL A 711 -26.49 -5.65 8.25
N ARG A 712 -25.61 -6.63 8.39
CA ARG A 712 -25.50 -7.81 7.51
C ARG A 712 -25.83 -9.07 8.30
N ASP A 713 -26.97 -9.68 8.00
CA ASP A 713 -27.43 -10.93 8.65
C ASP A 713 -27.02 -12.16 7.82
N LEU A 714 -26.32 -13.09 8.45
CA LEU A 714 -25.75 -14.31 7.86
C LEU A 714 -26.33 -15.56 8.55
N GLY A 715 -27.45 -15.44 9.26
CA GLY A 715 -28.13 -16.55 9.93
C GLY A 715 -27.69 -16.70 11.39
N SER A 716 -26.78 -17.62 11.69
CA SER A 716 -26.25 -17.78 13.05
C SER A 716 -25.25 -16.69 13.44
N VAL A 717 -24.82 -15.87 12.47
CA VAL A 717 -23.91 -14.74 12.65
C VAL A 717 -24.53 -13.47 12.06
N GLN A 718 -24.29 -12.33 12.71
CA GLN A 718 -24.66 -11.00 12.21
C GLN A 718 -23.49 -10.04 12.39
N LEU A 719 -23.20 -9.24 11.38
CA LEU A 719 -22.22 -8.16 11.42
C LEU A 719 -22.95 -6.82 11.45
N VAL A 720 -22.57 -5.94 12.38
CA VAL A 720 -23.22 -4.65 12.60
C VAL A 720 -22.17 -3.54 12.62
N GLY A 721 -22.14 -2.73 11.57
CA GLY A 721 -21.41 -1.47 11.53
C GLY A 721 -22.12 -0.42 12.37
N VAL A 722 -21.44 0.10 13.38
CA VAL A 722 -21.98 1.08 14.33
C VAL A 722 -21.24 2.41 14.11
N PRO A 723 -21.87 3.48 13.57
CA PRO A 723 -21.20 4.73 13.17
C PRO A 723 -20.77 5.60 14.37
N TYR A 724 -20.08 5.00 15.34
CA TYR A 724 -19.60 5.63 16.56
C TYR A 724 -18.22 6.27 16.31
N SER A 725 -18.22 7.60 16.17
CA SER A 725 -16.99 8.37 15.98
C SER A 725 -16.46 9.00 17.27
N GLU A 726 -15.15 9.03 17.41
CA GLU A 726 -14.41 9.85 18.38
C GLU A 726 -13.61 10.97 17.69
N HIS A 727 -13.85 11.18 16.39
CA HIS A 727 -13.39 12.35 15.63
C HIS A 727 -14.57 13.21 15.20
N SER A 728 -14.27 14.48 14.95
CA SER A 728 -15.23 15.47 14.47
C SER A 728 -15.76 15.11 13.08
N SER A 729 -17.08 15.09 12.93
CA SER A 729 -17.73 15.14 11.61
C SER A 729 -17.41 16.44 10.87
N PHE A 730 -17.66 16.50 9.57
CA PHE A 730 -17.40 17.72 8.80
C PHE A 730 -18.21 18.94 9.30
N PRO A 731 -19.50 18.82 9.66
CA PRO A 731 -20.23 19.91 10.32
C PRO A 731 -19.61 20.34 11.65
N GLU A 732 -19.16 19.39 12.49
CA GLU A 732 -18.49 19.66 13.76
C GLU A 732 -17.15 20.39 13.53
N LEU A 733 -16.34 19.99 12.53
CA LEU A 733 -15.11 20.70 12.13
C LEU A 733 -15.39 22.13 11.66
N ARG A 734 -16.42 22.34 10.83
CA ARG A 734 -16.81 23.68 10.42
C ARG A 734 -17.28 24.51 11.61
N ASP A 735 -17.95 23.91 12.59
CA ASP A 735 -18.32 24.61 13.82
C ASP A 735 -17.10 25.01 14.67
N CYS A 736 -16.13 24.11 14.81
CA CYS A 736 -14.84 24.40 15.44
C CYS A 736 -14.16 25.63 14.83
N VAL A 737 -13.98 25.63 13.50
CA VAL A 737 -13.34 26.77 12.82
C VAL A 737 -14.18 28.04 12.93
N ARG A 738 -15.51 27.94 12.86
CA ARG A 738 -16.40 29.09 13.03
C ARG A 738 -16.30 29.70 14.43
N ALA A 739 -16.23 28.88 15.46
CA ALA A 739 -16.16 29.33 16.85
C ALA A 739 -14.81 29.97 17.16
N LEU A 740 -13.71 29.36 16.70
CA LEU A 740 -12.35 29.80 17.00
C LEU A 740 -11.83 30.90 16.06
N ARG A 741 -12.40 31.00 14.85
CA ARG A 741 -12.03 31.94 13.78
C ARG A 741 -10.51 32.09 13.60
N PRO A 742 -9.76 30.99 13.39
CA PRO A 742 -8.30 31.05 13.33
C PRO A 742 -7.81 31.85 12.13
N ARG A 743 -6.61 32.43 12.24
CA ARG A 743 -5.95 33.13 11.10
C ARG A 743 -5.24 32.17 10.16
N ARG A 744 -4.74 31.05 10.69
CA ARG A 744 -4.09 29.98 9.94
C ARG A 744 -4.53 28.63 10.47
N ILE A 745 -4.75 27.68 9.56
CA ILE A 745 -5.00 26.27 9.88
C ILE A 745 -3.80 25.45 9.38
N ILE A 746 -3.39 24.46 10.18
CA ILE A 746 -2.43 23.42 9.82
C ILE A 746 -3.16 22.07 9.99
N PRO A 747 -3.57 21.40 8.92
CA PRO A 747 -4.21 20.08 9.00
C PRO A 747 -3.19 19.02 9.40
N THR A 748 -3.59 18.06 10.26
CA THR A 748 -2.71 16.98 10.74
C THR A 748 -2.93 15.65 10.05
N VAL A 749 -4.11 15.42 9.46
CA VAL A 749 -4.50 14.15 8.83
C VAL A 749 -4.80 14.36 7.34
N ASN A 750 -4.38 13.42 6.48
CA ASN A 750 -4.55 13.48 5.02
C ASN A 750 -3.90 14.71 4.35
N ALA A 751 -2.79 15.20 4.93
CA ALA A 751 -2.12 16.45 4.53
C ALA A 751 -0.62 16.25 4.23
N GLY A 752 -0.25 15.08 3.71
CA GLY A 752 1.14 14.68 3.44
C GLY A 752 1.86 15.52 2.39
N ASP A 753 1.13 16.32 1.60
CA ASP A 753 1.69 17.22 0.60
C ASP A 753 1.05 18.63 0.65
N PRO A 754 1.72 19.66 0.10
CA PRO A 754 1.22 21.03 0.15
C PRO A 754 -0.12 21.27 -0.59
N ALA A 755 -0.44 20.48 -1.61
CA ALA A 755 -1.68 20.64 -2.37
C ALA A 755 -2.87 20.07 -1.61
N SER A 756 -2.75 18.86 -1.04
CA SER A 756 -3.79 18.28 -0.17
C SER A 756 -4.03 19.16 1.05
N SER A 757 -2.98 19.61 1.73
CA SER A 757 -3.07 20.55 2.86
C SER A 757 -3.84 21.82 2.47
N ARG A 758 -3.53 22.43 1.32
CA ARG A 758 -4.24 23.62 0.83
C ARG A 758 -5.70 23.34 0.51
N ALA A 759 -6.00 22.23 -0.16
CA ALA A 759 -7.35 21.85 -0.52
C ALA A 759 -8.26 21.64 0.71
N GLN A 760 -7.70 21.13 1.81
CA GLN A 760 -8.41 21.00 3.07
C GLN A 760 -8.67 22.36 3.73
N VAL A 761 -7.66 23.22 3.83
CA VAL A 761 -7.81 24.57 4.42
C VAL A 761 -8.83 25.41 3.64
N ASP A 762 -8.86 25.28 2.31
CA ASP A 762 -9.85 25.95 1.45
C ASP A 762 -11.30 25.67 1.85
N ARG A 763 -11.60 24.53 2.47
CA ARG A 763 -12.96 24.16 2.93
C ARG A 763 -13.45 24.98 4.11
N PHE A 764 -12.56 25.72 4.76
CA PHE A 764 -12.85 26.51 5.95
C PHE A 764 -12.57 28.01 5.76
N ALA A 765 -12.10 28.42 4.59
CA ALA A 765 -11.66 29.80 4.33
C ALA A 765 -12.74 30.85 4.64
N ASP A 766 -14.02 30.52 4.47
CA ASP A 766 -15.17 31.37 4.77
C ASP A 766 -15.40 31.62 6.27
N LEU A 767 -14.76 30.81 7.14
CA LEU A 767 -14.93 30.82 8.59
C LEU A 767 -13.70 31.36 9.34
N MET A 768 -12.59 31.59 8.63
CA MET A 768 -11.32 32.06 9.18
C MET A 768 -11.26 33.60 9.35
N ASP A 769 -10.37 34.08 10.21
CA ASP A 769 -9.98 35.51 10.23
C ASP A 769 -8.89 35.77 9.19
N LEU A 770 -9.31 36.16 7.98
CA LEU A 770 -8.40 36.50 6.89
C LEU A 770 -8.05 38.00 6.82
N SER A 771 -8.41 38.81 7.83
CA SER A 771 -8.28 40.27 7.77
C SER A 771 -6.86 40.80 7.46
N ALA A 772 -5.83 40.03 7.81
CA ALA A 772 -4.42 40.33 7.53
C ALA A 772 -3.92 39.79 6.17
N ASP A 773 -4.62 38.85 5.53
CA ASP A 773 -4.21 38.17 4.30
C ASP A 773 -5.01 38.68 3.09
N ARG A 774 -4.58 39.84 2.58
CA ARG A 774 -5.23 40.52 1.45
C ARG A 774 -5.17 39.75 0.13
N SER A 775 -4.16 38.90 -0.08
CA SER A 775 -4.00 38.13 -1.32
C SER A 775 -4.93 36.91 -1.36
N ARG A 776 -5.21 36.29 -0.21
CA ARG A 776 -6.24 35.24 -0.09
C ARG A 776 -7.66 35.80 -0.14
N LEU A 777 -7.93 36.94 0.51
CA LEU A 777 -9.27 37.52 0.56
C LEU A 777 -9.88 37.75 -0.83
N SER A 778 -9.10 38.27 -1.77
CA SER A 778 -9.54 38.56 -3.13
C SER A 778 -9.81 37.29 -3.95
N TYR A 779 -8.96 36.27 -3.81
CA TYR A 779 -9.13 34.96 -4.46
C TYR A 779 -10.42 34.26 -4.01
N TYR A 780 -10.73 34.27 -2.71
CA TYR A 780 -11.92 33.60 -2.17
C TYR A 780 -13.21 34.40 -2.36
N LEU A 781 -13.17 35.74 -2.33
CA LEU A 781 -14.32 36.57 -2.69
C LEU A 781 -14.78 36.29 -4.12
N LEU A 782 -13.83 36.16 -5.07
CA LEU A 782 -14.12 35.77 -6.45
C LEU A 782 -14.73 34.37 -6.55
N ARG A 783 -14.17 33.39 -5.83
CA ARG A 783 -14.69 32.01 -5.83
C ARG A 783 -16.08 31.89 -5.19
N SER A 784 -16.33 32.61 -4.10
CA SER A 784 -17.65 32.65 -3.44
C SER A 784 -18.73 33.26 -4.35
N GLN A 785 -18.38 34.30 -5.12
CA GLN A 785 -19.28 34.88 -6.13
C GLN A 785 -19.56 33.89 -7.27
N GLN A 786 -18.55 33.15 -7.72
CA GLN A 786 -18.74 32.11 -8.75
C GLN A 786 -19.60 30.94 -8.25
N GLN A 787 -19.40 30.47 -7.03
CA GLN A 787 -20.22 29.41 -6.44
C GLN A 787 -21.66 29.85 -6.18
N ALA A 788 -21.87 31.10 -5.72
CA ALA A 788 -23.21 31.68 -5.59
C ALA A 788 -23.92 31.78 -6.95
N GLN A 789 -23.21 32.18 -8.01
CA GLN A 789 -23.75 32.20 -9.37
C GLN A 789 -24.11 30.79 -9.88
N GLN A 790 -23.26 29.79 -9.63
CA GLN A 790 -23.53 28.40 -10.02
C GLN A 790 -24.71 27.80 -9.27
N ALA A 791 -24.83 28.05 -7.97
CA ALA A 791 -25.98 27.60 -7.17
C ALA A 791 -27.28 28.27 -7.65
N GLN A 792 -27.22 29.56 -7.98
CA GLN A 792 -28.36 30.30 -8.50
C GLN A 792 -28.78 29.81 -9.90
N GLN A 793 -27.82 29.48 -10.76
CA GLN A 793 -28.08 28.83 -12.05
C GLN A 793 -28.67 27.43 -11.88
N ALA A 794 -28.15 26.61 -10.96
CA ALA A 794 -28.70 25.28 -10.69
C ALA A 794 -30.14 25.33 -10.15
N GLN A 795 -30.45 26.32 -9.31
CA GLN A 795 -31.81 26.54 -8.80
C GLN A 795 -32.76 27.02 -9.90
N GLN A 796 -32.30 27.90 -10.80
CA GLN A 796 -33.06 28.33 -11.98
C GLN A 796 -33.31 27.16 -12.95
N SER A 797 -32.32 26.29 -13.17
CA SER A 797 -32.46 25.09 -14.00
C SER A 797 -33.46 24.10 -13.41
N ARG A 798 -33.46 23.90 -12.08
CA ARG A 798 -34.45 23.05 -11.39
C ARG A 798 -35.87 23.63 -11.47
N GLN A 799 -36.02 24.95 -11.29
CA GLN A 799 -37.32 25.62 -11.48
C GLN A 799 -37.80 25.52 -12.93
N ALA A 800 -36.90 25.67 -13.91
CA ALA A 800 -37.25 25.52 -15.33
C ALA A 800 -37.69 24.08 -15.66
N GLN A 801 -37.05 23.06 -15.07
CA GLN A 801 -37.48 21.67 -15.22
C GLN A 801 -38.83 21.40 -14.56
N GLN A 802 -39.09 21.95 -13.37
CA GLN A 802 -40.39 21.81 -12.71
C GLN A 802 -41.53 22.50 -13.47
N VAL A 803 -41.27 23.64 -14.12
CA VAL A 803 -42.24 24.32 -14.98
C VAL A 803 -42.45 23.59 -16.31
N ALA A 804 -41.46 22.83 -16.81
CA ALA A 804 -41.61 22.02 -18.02
C ALA A 804 -42.33 20.68 -17.77
N LEU A 805 -42.40 20.24 -16.50
CA LEU A 805 -43.11 19.03 -16.06
C LEU A 805 -44.55 19.30 -15.62
N ALA A 806 -44.95 20.57 -15.48
CA ALA A 806 -46.31 21.03 -15.22
C ALA A 806 -46.97 21.54 -16.50
#